data_AF-A0A922L171-F1
#
_entry.id   AF-A0A922L171-F1
#
_cell.length_a   1.000
_cell.length_b   1.000
_cell.length_c   1.000
_cell.angle_alpha   90.00
_cell.angle_beta   90.00
_cell.angle_gamma   90.00
#
_symmetry.space_group_name_H-M   'P 1'
#
loop_
_entity.id
_entity.type
_entity.pdbx_description
1 polymer ?
#
loop_
_entity_poly.entity_id
_entity_poly.type
_entity_poly.pdbx_seq_one_letter_code
_entity_poly.pdbx_strand_id
1 'polypeptide(L)'
;MECLSMLIKNIIELKIVHLIWSNTETTISEIVNHGFRYFQYFVLRIQYTWEEYQQHRIPRTYRRLRQAILMSFNAWLIIIFLLIFLLTEDSSIWRNVKYLEKMINCQRIDLLIISDIILFCIAEWSWFYLFIQVIGYKSPIQSIVYKTLIFDDKRLATNYHRHLIIYHLFLKIATYIFGVGIITFVILSYVLEIYFVTKAYFDNHITLVQVLFSMIFFLSHCFHVCSLIYLLFVFTLSAGFILEFLKIRMKQFYIFLKQDESSKNIPKMKFFWNCIQKEYVELYSDTALLDKTISFAMYSLETGSKILSITSCVFYSRQIEMTPANTLAMMAMVLAYSYTAIIFSRLTFPPKYNHHYCRLILNRMARQAIIKHPEHRKKTIIKSNLFIQTMSNNCFGFHCGQIFFITKFQIMAGLRMLIENIVVFVIFKIAHLIWSNPETTISEIIYYGFRYFQYFILRINYTWEEYQRHRIPITYRRRRQAILMFFNAWLVIIFLIIYICSGDSSIWISVKYLEKIVDCQRLDLLVIAIIVLLCIGEWTWFNFFIQIINYKSPIQSIAYKTLLFDDKRLATNYRRYLIIYHLFIKIAAYIFASCIGIGVIITYVMEIFFVTKAYFDNQITSVQLLFSMIAFFPICFQVCSLICLLLVGTIVAGFILEFLKIRMKQFYVFLKQDESSKNIPKMKYFWNWIQKEYVELYSEVALLDKTVSFAMYSLESASKILSITTCVFYSRQMEMTLSNTLAMLGMTLAYIYTAVIFSRLTFHLN
;
A
#
# COMPACT_ATOMS: atom_id res chain seq x y z
N MET A 1 -30.17 3.63 -2.47
CA MET A 1 -30.57 3.09 -1.15
C MET A 1 -30.49 1.57 -1.08
N GLU A 2 -31.25 0.77 -1.86
CA GLU A 2 -31.16 -0.71 -1.81
C GLU A 2 -29.75 -1.27 -2.10
N CYS A 3 -29.02 -0.71 -3.08
CA CYS A 3 -27.65 -1.14 -3.39
C CYS A 3 -26.67 -0.83 -2.25
N LEU A 4 -26.84 0.32 -1.58
CA LEU A 4 -26.06 0.71 -0.40
C LEU A 4 -26.42 -0.17 0.80
N SER A 5 -27.70 -0.43 1.03
CA SER A 5 -28.20 -1.32 2.08
C SER A 5 -27.65 -2.74 1.90
N MET A 6 -27.62 -3.29 0.68
CA MET A 6 -27.00 -4.59 0.41
C MET A 6 -25.48 -4.57 0.54
N LEU A 7 -24.80 -3.48 0.16
CA LEU A 7 -23.35 -3.36 0.31
C LEU A 7 -22.96 -3.29 1.79
N ILE A 8 -23.69 -2.48 2.57
CA ILE A 8 -23.58 -2.40 4.02
C ILE A 8 -23.92 -3.76 4.64
N LYS A 9 -25.01 -4.41 4.24
CA LYS A 9 -25.41 -5.74 4.73
C LYS A 9 -24.34 -6.80 4.43
N ASN A 10 -23.77 -6.84 3.23
CA ASN A 10 -22.70 -7.78 2.89
C ASN A 10 -21.42 -7.50 3.68
N ILE A 11 -21.10 -6.23 3.96
CA ILE A 11 -19.94 -5.83 4.78
C ILE A 11 -20.16 -6.17 6.26
N ILE A 12 -21.39 -6.04 6.75
CA ILE A 12 -21.79 -6.41 8.12
C ILE A 12 -21.87 -7.95 8.26
N GLU A 13 -22.38 -8.66 7.25
CA GLU A 13 -22.42 -10.13 7.18
C GLU A 13 -21.03 -10.74 7.01
N LEU A 14 -20.07 -9.98 6.47
CA LEU A 14 -18.63 -10.21 6.56
C LEU A 14 -18.13 -9.98 8.01
N LYS A 15 -18.74 -10.63 9.00
CA LYS A 15 -18.25 -10.66 10.39
C LYS A 15 -16.80 -11.13 10.36
N ILE A 16 -15.87 -10.22 10.70
CA ILE A 16 -14.42 -10.45 10.73
C ILE A 16 -14.07 -11.72 11.52
N VAL A 17 -14.84 -12.02 12.58
CA VAL A 17 -14.72 -13.24 13.39
C VAL A 17 -14.91 -14.51 12.56
N HIS A 18 -15.90 -14.55 11.67
CA HIS A 18 -16.15 -15.67 10.77
C HIS A 18 -15.15 -15.73 9.61
N LEU A 19 -14.52 -14.60 9.29
CA LEU A 19 -13.47 -14.47 8.27
C LEU A 19 -12.14 -15.06 8.76
N ILE A 20 -11.79 -14.86 10.03
CA ILE A 20 -10.56 -15.37 10.65
C ILE A 20 -10.73 -16.85 11.03
N TRP A 21 -11.93 -17.26 11.45
CA TRP A 21 -12.29 -18.67 11.66
C TRP A 21 -12.71 -19.36 10.34
N SER A 22 -11.97 -19.17 9.25
CA SER A 22 -12.10 -20.09 8.13
C SER A 22 -11.61 -21.45 8.60
N ASN A 23 -12.53 -22.40 8.82
CA ASN A 23 -12.18 -23.78 9.13
C ASN A 23 -11.13 -24.26 8.12
N THR A 24 -10.14 -25.00 8.61
CA THR A 24 -9.13 -25.70 7.78
C THR A 24 -9.75 -26.67 6.77
N GLU A 25 -11.05 -26.91 6.88
CA GLU A 25 -11.88 -27.76 6.05
C GLU A 25 -12.52 -27.05 4.84
N THR A 26 -12.31 -25.74 4.67
CA THR A 26 -12.87 -25.00 3.51
C THR A 26 -12.36 -25.59 2.19
N THR A 27 -13.30 -26.04 1.36
CA THR A 27 -12.99 -26.69 0.07
C THR A 27 -12.76 -25.66 -1.03
N ILE A 28 -12.01 -26.02 -2.08
CA ILE A 28 -11.80 -25.11 -3.23
C ILE A 28 -13.13 -24.79 -3.91
N SER A 29 -14.05 -25.76 -3.94
CA SER A 29 -15.39 -25.58 -4.49
C SER A 29 -16.16 -24.47 -3.76
N GLU A 30 -16.14 -24.45 -2.43
CA GLU A 30 -16.77 -23.39 -1.63
C GLU A 30 -16.17 -22.01 -1.93
N ILE A 31 -14.84 -21.95 -2.03
CA ILE A 31 -14.11 -20.72 -2.34
C ILE A 31 -14.54 -20.17 -3.71
N VAL A 32 -14.56 -21.03 -4.72
CA VAL A 32 -14.92 -20.66 -6.10
C VAL A 32 -16.40 -20.27 -6.17
N ASN A 33 -17.29 -20.99 -5.49
CA ASN A 33 -18.72 -20.68 -5.47
C ASN A 33 -18.97 -19.29 -4.87
N HIS A 34 -18.29 -18.96 -3.77
CA HIS A 34 -18.38 -17.65 -3.14
C HIS A 34 -17.86 -16.53 -4.06
N GLY A 35 -16.68 -16.75 -4.68
CA GLY A 35 -16.13 -15.82 -5.67
C GLY A 35 -17.04 -15.63 -6.89
N PHE A 36 -17.71 -16.71 -7.32
CA PHE A 36 -18.63 -16.71 -8.44
C PHE A 36 -19.90 -15.90 -8.16
N ARG A 37 -20.45 -15.98 -6.94
CA ARG A 37 -21.60 -15.14 -6.53
C ARG A 37 -21.27 -13.65 -6.61
N TYR A 38 -20.08 -13.23 -6.17
CA TYR A 38 -19.66 -11.84 -6.33
C TYR A 38 -19.44 -11.45 -7.78
N PHE A 39 -18.86 -12.35 -8.58
CA PHE A 39 -18.70 -12.15 -10.02
C PHE A 39 -20.07 -11.96 -10.71
N GLN A 40 -21.05 -12.79 -10.38
CA GLN A 40 -22.43 -12.64 -10.89
C GLN A 40 -23.06 -11.31 -10.49
N TYR A 41 -22.90 -10.92 -9.23
CA TYR A 41 -23.50 -9.69 -8.72
C TYR A 41 -22.87 -8.44 -9.34
N PHE A 42 -21.54 -8.29 -9.27
CA PHE A 42 -20.87 -7.07 -9.70
C PHE A 42 -20.55 -7.08 -11.19
N VAL A 43 -20.00 -8.19 -11.72
CA VAL A 43 -19.51 -8.27 -13.10
C VAL A 43 -20.61 -8.62 -14.09
N LEU A 44 -21.51 -9.55 -13.78
CA LEU A 44 -22.56 -9.92 -14.73
C LEU A 44 -23.87 -9.15 -14.51
N ARG A 45 -24.09 -8.64 -13.29
CA ARG A 45 -25.32 -7.96 -12.86
C ARG A 45 -26.59 -8.83 -13.01
N ILE A 46 -26.42 -10.16 -13.05
CA ILE A 46 -27.50 -11.15 -13.15
C ILE A 46 -27.17 -12.35 -12.27
N GLN A 47 -28.14 -12.76 -11.44
CA GLN A 47 -28.01 -13.92 -10.58
C GLN A 47 -28.63 -15.15 -11.24
N TYR A 48 -27.89 -16.25 -11.30
CA TYR A 48 -28.38 -17.54 -11.81
C TYR A 48 -27.63 -18.70 -11.14
N THR A 49 -28.18 -19.91 -11.19
CA THR A 49 -27.49 -21.12 -10.68
C THR A 49 -26.69 -21.80 -11.78
N TRP A 50 -25.81 -22.72 -11.37
CA TRP A 50 -25.05 -23.48 -12.35
C TRP A 50 -25.91 -24.39 -13.22
N GLU A 51 -26.91 -25.03 -12.62
CA GLU A 51 -27.82 -25.88 -13.37
C GLU A 51 -28.59 -25.06 -14.41
N GLU A 52 -29.03 -23.84 -14.06
CA GLU A 52 -29.72 -22.93 -14.99
C GLU A 52 -28.84 -22.60 -16.22
N TYR A 53 -27.54 -22.32 -16.02
CA TYR A 53 -26.63 -22.06 -17.14
C TYR A 53 -26.39 -23.29 -18.00
N GLN A 54 -26.11 -24.46 -17.39
CA GLN A 54 -25.83 -25.71 -18.12
C GLN A 54 -27.05 -26.20 -18.92
N GLN A 55 -28.25 -26.06 -18.35
CA GLN A 55 -29.49 -26.42 -19.01
C GLN A 55 -29.95 -25.40 -20.05
N HIS A 56 -29.21 -24.30 -20.24
CA HIS A 56 -29.56 -23.21 -21.15
C HIS A 56 -30.90 -22.54 -20.78
N ARG A 57 -31.19 -22.43 -19.48
CA ARG A 57 -32.50 -22.02 -18.92
C ARG A 57 -32.41 -20.85 -17.91
N ILE A 58 -31.48 -19.92 -18.09
CA ILE A 58 -31.46 -18.67 -17.29
C ILE A 58 -32.78 -17.92 -17.51
N PRO A 59 -33.60 -17.74 -16.46
CA PRO A 59 -34.90 -17.09 -16.60
C PRO A 59 -34.73 -15.61 -16.95
N ARG A 60 -35.28 -15.18 -18.09
CA ARG A 60 -35.27 -13.77 -18.55
C ARG A 60 -36.39 -12.95 -17.93
N THR A 61 -36.63 -13.13 -16.64
CA THR A 61 -37.68 -12.39 -15.92
C THR A 61 -37.15 -11.03 -15.47
N TYR A 62 -38.05 -10.03 -15.38
CA TYR A 62 -37.69 -8.69 -14.90
C TYR A 62 -36.97 -8.75 -13.54
N ARG A 63 -37.41 -9.62 -12.61
CA ARG A 63 -36.78 -9.78 -11.30
C ARG A 63 -35.29 -10.14 -11.38
N ARG A 64 -34.89 -11.00 -12.32
CA ARG A 64 -33.48 -11.42 -12.51
C ARG A 64 -32.67 -10.35 -13.24
N LEU A 65 -33.27 -9.65 -14.19
CA LEU A 65 -32.63 -8.60 -14.99
C LEU A 65 -32.65 -7.21 -14.33
N ARG A 66 -33.44 -7.01 -13.27
CA ARG A 66 -33.64 -5.72 -12.59
C ARG A 66 -32.31 -5.04 -12.24
N GLN A 67 -31.35 -5.80 -11.72
CA GLN A 67 -30.05 -5.26 -11.33
C GLN A 67 -29.24 -4.78 -12.54
N ALA A 68 -29.13 -5.62 -13.58
CA ALA A 68 -28.49 -5.25 -14.85
C ALA A 68 -29.13 -3.99 -15.45
N ILE A 69 -30.46 -3.93 -15.51
CA ILE A 69 -31.19 -2.77 -16.05
C ILE A 69 -30.89 -1.52 -15.22
N LEU A 70 -31.04 -1.58 -13.90
CA LEU A 70 -30.89 -0.41 -13.02
C LEU A 70 -29.46 0.14 -13.02
N MET A 71 -28.45 -0.72 -12.94
CA MET A 71 -27.05 -0.31 -12.93
C MET A 71 -26.63 0.27 -14.29
N SER A 72 -27.03 -0.37 -15.40
CA SER A 72 -26.66 0.10 -16.74
C SER A 72 -27.42 1.39 -17.08
N PHE A 73 -28.69 1.50 -16.70
CA PHE A 73 -29.46 2.74 -16.86
C PHE A 73 -28.82 3.90 -16.08
N ASN A 74 -28.43 3.67 -14.82
CA ASN A 74 -27.72 4.68 -14.02
C ASN A 74 -26.39 5.09 -14.68
N ALA A 75 -25.63 4.13 -15.22
CA ALA A 75 -24.39 4.41 -15.93
C ALA A 75 -24.61 5.33 -17.15
N TRP A 76 -25.57 4.99 -18.01
CA TRP A 76 -25.90 5.78 -19.19
C TRP A 76 -26.45 7.16 -18.85
N LEU A 77 -27.28 7.28 -17.81
CA LEU A 77 -27.74 8.58 -17.32
C LEU A 77 -26.58 9.48 -16.88
N ILE A 78 -25.60 8.92 -16.18
CA ILE A 78 -24.42 9.67 -15.74
C ILE A 78 -23.55 10.07 -16.94
N ILE A 79 -23.34 9.18 -17.91
CA ILE A 79 -22.61 9.50 -19.14
C ILE A 79 -23.27 10.66 -19.88
N ILE A 80 -24.60 10.57 -20.10
CA ILE A 80 -25.38 11.63 -20.78
C ILE A 80 -25.29 12.93 -19.99
N PHE A 81 -25.41 12.86 -18.66
CA PHE A 81 -25.30 14.04 -17.82
C PHE A 81 -23.92 14.68 -17.92
N LEU A 82 -22.84 13.91 -17.74
CA LEU A 82 -21.47 14.43 -17.82
C LEU A 82 -21.21 15.09 -19.18
N LEU A 83 -21.79 14.53 -20.25
CA LEU A 83 -21.73 15.09 -21.59
C LEU A 83 -22.52 16.41 -21.70
N ILE A 84 -23.74 16.47 -21.15
CA ILE A 84 -24.51 17.74 -21.07
C ILE A 84 -23.76 18.78 -20.24
N PHE A 85 -23.23 18.39 -19.09
CA PHE A 85 -22.46 19.26 -18.19
C PHE A 85 -21.21 19.83 -18.86
N LEU A 86 -20.53 19.01 -19.68
CA LEU A 86 -19.37 19.42 -20.46
C LEU A 86 -19.73 20.37 -21.63
N LEU A 87 -20.84 20.10 -22.33
CA LEU A 87 -21.24 20.85 -23.53
C LEU A 87 -21.98 22.17 -23.22
N THR A 88 -22.49 22.34 -22.00
CA THR A 88 -23.32 23.49 -21.65
C THR A 88 -22.50 24.59 -21.01
N GLU A 89 -22.23 25.68 -21.73
CA GLU A 89 -21.41 26.78 -21.22
C GLU A 89 -22.13 27.64 -20.18
N ASP A 90 -23.45 27.86 -20.28
CA ASP A 90 -24.24 28.55 -19.26
C ASP A 90 -25.70 28.09 -19.34
N SER A 91 -26.20 27.47 -18.27
CA SER A 91 -27.62 27.11 -18.18
C SER A 91 -28.23 27.59 -16.88
N SER A 92 -29.55 27.78 -16.90
CA SER A 92 -30.32 28.04 -15.68
C SER A 92 -30.29 26.88 -14.68
N ILE A 93 -29.97 25.66 -15.14
CA ILE A 93 -30.06 24.42 -14.34
C ILE A 93 -28.70 24.01 -13.74
N TRP A 94 -27.58 24.36 -14.38
CA TRP A 94 -26.23 24.01 -13.93
C TRP A 94 -25.23 25.12 -14.25
N ARG A 95 -24.27 25.32 -13.34
CA ARG A 95 -23.13 26.23 -13.55
C ARG A 95 -22.07 25.60 -14.45
N ASN A 96 -21.39 26.42 -15.25
CA ASN A 96 -20.28 26.04 -16.11
C ASN A 96 -19.19 25.28 -15.33
N VAL A 97 -18.50 24.32 -15.99
CA VAL A 97 -17.26 23.69 -15.52
C VAL A 97 -16.26 24.70 -14.96
N LYS A 98 -16.13 25.89 -15.57
CA LYS A 98 -15.27 26.99 -15.09
C LYS A 98 -15.57 27.44 -13.65
N TYR A 99 -16.83 27.34 -13.22
CA TYR A 99 -17.20 27.63 -11.84
C TYR A 99 -16.63 26.57 -10.88
N LEU A 100 -16.71 25.29 -11.26
CA LEU A 100 -16.14 24.19 -10.49
C LEU A 100 -14.60 24.32 -10.40
N GLU A 101 -13.96 24.74 -11.49
CA GLU A 101 -12.52 25.02 -11.54
C GLU A 101 -12.11 26.08 -10.51
N LYS A 102 -12.87 27.19 -10.45
CA LYS A 102 -12.64 28.26 -9.48
C LYS A 102 -12.88 27.79 -8.04
N MET A 103 -13.91 26.96 -7.82
CA MET A 103 -14.29 26.46 -6.49
C MET A 103 -13.22 25.52 -5.92
N ILE A 104 -12.68 24.62 -6.74
CA ILE A 104 -11.69 23.61 -6.32
C ILE A 104 -10.26 24.17 -6.45
N ASN A 105 -10.09 25.35 -7.05
CA ASN A 105 -8.81 25.91 -7.45
C ASN A 105 -8.01 24.91 -8.31
N CYS A 106 -8.69 24.38 -9.34
CA CYS A 106 -8.17 23.34 -10.22
C CYS A 106 -8.46 23.74 -11.65
N GLN A 107 -7.45 23.70 -12.52
CA GLN A 107 -7.61 24.07 -13.93
C GLN A 107 -7.90 22.83 -14.76
N ARG A 108 -8.64 23.00 -15.85
CA ARG A 108 -8.92 21.94 -16.81
C ARG A 108 -9.61 20.72 -16.21
N ILE A 109 -10.64 20.97 -15.39
CA ILE A 109 -11.50 19.91 -14.86
C ILE A 109 -12.27 19.22 -15.99
N ASP A 110 -12.51 19.94 -17.11
CA ASP A 110 -13.03 19.40 -18.36
C ASP A 110 -12.31 18.11 -18.80
N LEU A 111 -10.97 18.05 -18.66
CA LEU A 111 -10.18 16.86 -19.02
C LEU A 111 -10.48 15.65 -18.14
N LEU A 112 -10.71 15.86 -16.84
CA LEU A 112 -11.08 14.80 -15.92
C LEU A 112 -12.47 14.25 -16.25
N ILE A 113 -13.43 15.14 -16.50
CA ILE A 113 -14.79 14.78 -16.93
C ILE A 113 -14.76 13.98 -18.23
N ILE A 114 -13.99 14.42 -19.23
CA ILE A 114 -13.82 13.69 -20.50
C ILE A 114 -13.25 12.31 -20.24
N SER A 115 -12.24 12.18 -19.36
CA SER A 115 -11.67 10.87 -19.05
C SER A 115 -12.66 9.95 -18.35
N ASP A 116 -13.49 10.47 -17.43
CA ASP A 116 -14.53 9.70 -16.75
C ASP A 116 -15.58 9.20 -17.74
N ILE A 117 -16.04 10.05 -18.67
CA ILE A 117 -16.97 9.66 -19.74
C ILE A 117 -16.40 8.48 -20.55
N ILE A 118 -15.16 8.59 -21.01
CA ILE A 118 -14.54 7.54 -21.83
C ILE A 118 -14.40 6.24 -21.03
N LEU A 119 -13.99 6.31 -19.77
CA LEU A 119 -13.86 5.14 -18.90
C LEU A 119 -15.20 4.47 -18.63
N PHE A 120 -16.27 5.23 -18.40
CA PHE A 120 -17.61 4.69 -18.21
C PHE A 120 -18.11 3.99 -19.47
N CYS A 121 -17.88 4.57 -20.65
CA CYS A 121 -18.18 3.92 -21.93
C CYS A 121 -17.42 2.60 -22.10
N ILE A 122 -16.12 2.56 -21.81
CA ILE A 122 -15.31 1.33 -21.89
C ILE A 122 -15.83 0.27 -20.90
N ALA A 123 -16.17 0.69 -19.67
CA ALA A 123 -16.66 -0.22 -18.64
C ALA A 123 -18.03 -0.82 -18.99
N GLU A 124 -18.99 0.00 -19.46
CA GLU A 124 -20.30 -0.48 -19.88
C GLU A 124 -20.23 -1.35 -21.14
N TRP A 125 -19.37 -1.01 -22.10
CA TRP A 125 -19.10 -1.88 -23.25
C TRP A 125 -18.53 -3.23 -22.81
N SER A 126 -17.59 -3.20 -21.86
CA SER A 126 -16.97 -4.42 -21.32
C SER A 126 -17.99 -5.33 -20.65
N TRP A 127 -18.84 -4.74 -19.82
CA TRP A 127 -19.94 -5.41 -19.16
C TRP A 127 -20.91 -6.02 -20.17
N PHE A 128 -21.37 -5.24 -21.16
CA PHE A 128 -22.35 -5.67 -22.13
C PHE A 128 -21.87 -6.87 -22.95
N TYR A 129 -20.60 -6.88 -23.35
CA TYR A 129 -19.99 -8.03 -24.02
C TYR A 129 -20.03 -9.30 -23.17
N LEU A 130 -19.61 -9.23 -21.90
CA LEU A 130 -19.66 -10.37 -20.97
C LEU A 130 -21.09 -10.85 -20.72
N PHE A 131 -22.02 -9.90 -20.58
CA PHE A 131 -23.44 -10.17 -20.37
C PHE A 131 -24.06 -10.93 -21.55
N ILE A 132 -23.78 -10.51 -22.80
CA ILE A 132 -24.23 -11.22 -24.01
C ILE A 132 -23.67 -12.64 -24.05
N GLN A 133 -22.38 -12.81 -23.74
CA GLN A 133 -21.78 -14.15 -23.71
C GLN A 133 -22.47 -15.09 -22.72
N VAL A 134 -22.86 -14.57 -21.56
CA VAL A 134 -23.54 -15.36 -20.52
C VAL A 134 -24.97 -15.70 -20.93
N ILE A 135 -25.75 -14.72 -21.41
CA ILE A 135 -27.12 -14.99 -21.88
C ILE A 135 -27.14 -15.88 -23.12
N GLY A 136 -26.10 -15.82 -23.95
CA GLY A 136 -25.91 -16.69 -25.11
C GLY A 136 -25.32 -18.05 -24.78
N TYR A 137 -25.04 -18.36 -23.50
CA TYR A 137 -24.42 -19.60 -23.03
C TYR A 137 -23.06 -19.93 -23.68
N LYS A 138 -22.35 -18.90 -24.16
CA LYS A 138 -21.07 -19.00 -24.87
C LYS A 138 -19.89 -18.53 -24.03
N SER A 139 -20.10 -18.26 -22.74
CA SER A 139 -19.10 -17.65 -21.86
C SER A 139 -18.02 -18.67 -21.46
N PRO A 140 -16.74 -18.48 -21.84
CA PRO A 140 -15.66 -19.43 -21.51
C PRO A 140 -15.35 -19.50 -20.02
N ILE A 141 -15.40 -18.37 -19.32
CA ILE A 141 -15.16 -18.30 -17.87
C ILE A 141 -16.13 -19.20 -17.10
N GLN A 142 -17.35 -19.37 -17.63
CA GLN A 142 -18.36 -20.21 -17.03
C GLN A 142 -17.93 -21.69 -17.03
N SER A 143 -17.42 -22.18 -18.15
CA SER A 143 -16.88 -23.54 -18.23
C SER A 143 -15.72 -23.80 -17.26
N ILE A 144 -14.90 -22.79 -17.00
CA ILE A 144 -13.73 -22.90 -16.10
C ILE A 144 -14.16 -22.91 -14.65
N VAL A 145 -15.06 -22.00 -14.28
CA VAL A 145 -15.63 -21.97 -12.92
C VAL A 145 -16.30 -23.31 -12.63
N TYR A 146 -17.09 -23.85 -13.55
CA TYR A 146 -17.70 -25.18 -13.41
C TYR A 146 -16.64 -26.28 -13.19
N LYS A 147 -15.61 -26.35 -14.05
CA LYS A 147 -14.51 -27.32 -13.89
C LYS A 147 -13.80 -27.18 -12.54
N THR A 148 -13.66 -25.96 -12.04
CA THR A 148 -12.99 -25.71 -10.76
C THR A 148 -13.88 -26.07 -9.57
N LEU A 149 -15.21 -25.95 -9.70
CA LEU A 149 -16.15 -26.36 -8.66
C LEU A 149 -16.23 -27.87 -8.46
N ILE A 150 -16.07 -28.65 -9.52
CA ILE A 150 -16.03 -30.12 -9.46
C ILE A 150 -14.60 -30.65 -9.24
N PHE A 151 -13.64 -29.77 -8.98
CA PHE A 151 -12.25 -30.18 -8.77
C PHE A 151 -12.12 -30.97 -7.47
N ASP A 152 -11.49 -32.15 -7.54
CA ASP A 152 -11.20 -32.97 -6.38
C ASP A 152 -9.98 -32.41 -5.62
N ASP A 153 -10.22 -31.83 -4.45
CA ASP A 153 -9.20 -31.25 -3.58
C ASP A 153 -8.06 -32.23 -3.24
N LYS A 154 -8.33 -33.54 -3.25
CA LYS A 154 -7.31 -34.58 -3.01
C LYS A 154 -6.23 -34.63 -4.10
N ARG A 155 -6.47 -34.03 -5.27
CA ARG A 155 -5.46 -33.92 -6.34
C ARG A 155 -4.38 -32.90 -6.02
N LEU A 156 -4.61 -31.96 -5.11
CA LEU A 156 -3.61 -30.98 -4.68
C LEU A 156 -2.79 -31.52 -3.51
N ALA A 157 -1.48 -31.29 -3.54
CA ALA A 157 -0.67 -31.55 -2.36
C ALA A 157 -1.14 -30.66 -1.19
N THR A 158 -1.12 -31.19 0.04
CA THR A 158 -1.61 -30.51 1.25
C THR A 158 -1.03 -29.11 1.45
N ASN A 159 0.27 -28.93 1.18
CA ASN A 159 0.94 -27.62 1.25
C ASN A 159 0.37 -26.61 0.24
N TYR A 160 -0.01 -27.07 -0.95
CA TYR A 160 -0.59 -26.22 -1.99
C TYR A 160 -2.06 -25.88 -1.73
N HIS A 161 -2.81 -26.85 -1.22
CA HIS A 161 -4.18 -26.63 -0.75
C HIS A 161 -4.20 -25.56 0.35
N ARG A 162 -3.35 -25.72 1.38
CA ARG A 162 -3.20 -24.73 2.46
C ARG A 162 -2.80 -23.35 1.93
N HIS A 163 -1.89 -23.29 0.96
CA HIS A 163 -1.50 -22.02 0.33
C HIS A 163 -2.68 -21.33 -0.36
N LEU A 164 -3.55 -22.08 -1.07
CA LEU A 164 -4.74 -21.51 -1.73
C LEU A 164 -5.75 -20.96 -0.73
N ILE A 165 -5.97 -21.65 0.39
CA ILE A 165 -6.85 -21.17 1.47
C ILE A 165 -6.29 -19.87 2.07
N ILE A 166 -4.99 -19.84 2.40
CA ILE A 166 -4.34 -18.63 2.94
C ILE A 166 -4.41 -17.48 1.92
N TYR A 167 -4.19 -17.78 0.64
CA TYR A 167 -4.27 -16.79 -0.43
C TYR A 167 -5.70 -16.23 -0.57
N HIS A 168 -6.73 -17.08 -0.53
CA HIS A 168 -8.12 -16.64 -0.54
C HIS A 168 -8.48 -15.79 0.67
N LEU A 169 -8.01 -16.18 1.87
CA LEU A 169 -8.18 -15.38 3.08
C LEU A 169 -7.56 -13.99 2.92
N PHE A 170 -6.33 -13.92 2.38
CA PHE A 170 -5.68 -12.66 2.07
C PHE A 170 -6.51 -11.82 1.08
N LEU A 171 -7.05 -12.43 0.03
CA LEU A 171 -7.93 -11.74 -0.93
C LEU A 171 -9.19 -11.21 -0.24
N LYS A 172 -9.83 -11.99 0.65
CA LYS A 172 -11.00 -11.55 1.43
C LYS A 172 -10.69 -10.37 2.34
N ILE A 173 -9.58 -10.42 3.08
CA ILE A 173 -9.14 -9.32 3.95
C ILE A 173 -8.87 -8.07 3.11
N ALA A 174 -8.20 -8.22 1.97
CA ALA A 174 -7.98 -7.11 1.05
C ALA A 174 -9.30 -6.51 0.55
N THR A 175 -10.32 -7.33 0.23
CA THR A 175 -11.67 -6.86 -0.12
C THR A 175 -12.30 -6.04 0.96
N TYR A 176 -12.22 -6.52 2.19
CA TYR A 176 -12.83 -5.83 3.31
C TYR A 176 -12.19 -4.47 3.53
N ILE A 177 -10.85 -4.42 3.62
CA ILE A 177 -10.10 -3.18 3.82
C ILE A 177 -10.38 -2.19 2.69
N PHE A 178 -10.36 -2.67 1.45
CA PHE A 178 -10.60 -1.83 0.28
C PHE A 178 -12.05 -1.34 0.20
N GLY A 179 -13.02 -2.21 0.51
CA GLY A 179 -14.44 -1.86 0.54
C GLY A 179 -14.75 -0.79 1.59
N VAL A 180 -14.21 -0.95 2.82
CA VAL A 180 -14.32 0.07 3.87
C VAL A 180 -13.67 1.38 3.42
N GLY A 181 -12.47 1.32 2.83
CA GLY A 181 -11.77 2.49 2.31
C GLY A 181 -12.59 3.27 1.27
N ILE A 182 -13.21 2.58 0.31
CA ILE A 182 -14.06 3.19 -0.71
C ILE A 182 -15.29 3.84 -0.09
N ILE A 183 -15.98 3.16 0.82
CA ILE A 183 -17.20 3.70 1.44
C ILE A 183 -16.88 4.96 2.23
N THR A 184 -15.80 4.93 3.02
CA THR A 184 -15.33 6.10 3.76
C THR A 184 -14.98 7.23 2.79
N PHE A 185 -14.32 6.94 1.67
CA PHE A 185 -14.02 7.93 0.64
C PHE A 185 -15.29 8.55 0.04
N VAL A 186 -16.31 7.74 -0.30
CA VAL A 186 -17.60 8.24 -0.82
C VAL A 186 -18.29 9.15 0.18
N ILE A 187 -18.38 8.72 1.43
CA ILE A 187 -19.04 9.49 2.48
C ILE A 187 -18.32 10.84 2.64
N LEU A 188 -16.99 10.82 2.68
CA LEU A 188 -16.19 12.04 2.78
C LEU A 188 -16.37 12.95 1.57
N SER A 189 -16.30 12.40 0.35
CA SER A 189 -16.51 13.17 -0.89
C SER A 189 -17.90 13.79 -0.93
N TYR A 190 -18.94 13.06 -0.50
CA TYR A 190 -20.31 13.56 -0.46
C TYR A 190 -20.51 14.65 0.59
N VAL A 191 -19.93 14.50 1.78
CA VAL A 191 -19.97 15.53 2.83
C VAL A 191 -19.26 16.81 2.37
N LEU A 192 -18.09 16.68 1.75
CA LEU A 192 -17.35 17.81 1.20
C LEU A 192 -18.15 18.52 0.10
N GLU A 193 -18.81 17.76 -0.77
CA GLU A 193 -19.64 18.31 -1.83
C GLU A 193 -20.86 19.06 -1.28
N ILE A 194 -21.57 18.48 -0.30
CA ILE A 194 -22.66 19.18 0.40
C ILE A 194 -22.16 20.51 0.97
N TYR A 195 -20.99 20.50 1.61
CA TYR A 195 -20.38 21.72 2.14
C TYR A 195 -20.13 22.76 1.05
N PHE A 196 -19.53 22.36 -0.08
CA PHE A 196 -19.22 23.27 -1.19
C PHE A 196 -20.47 23.82 -1.86
N VAL A 197 -21.45 22.97 -2.15
CA VAL A 197 -22.73 23.37 -2.76
C VAL A 197 -23.51 24.29 -1.81
N THR A 198 -23.55 23.98 -0.52
CA THR A 198 -24.23 24.81 0.48
C THR A 198 -23.56 26.18 0.63
N LYS A 199 -22.22 26.21 0.64
CA LYS A 199 -21.46 27.47 0.65
C LYS A 199 -21.76 28.31 -0.60
N ALA A 200 -21.73 27.70 -1.78
CA ALA A 200 -22.07 28.36 -3.03
C ALA A 200 -23.50 28.94 -3.02
N TYR A 201 -24.45 28.26 -2.38
CA TYR A 201 -25.82 28.75 -2.21
C TYR A 201 -25.87 29.98 -1.30
N PHE A 202 -25.21 29.94 -0.14
CA PHE A 202 -25.16 31.08 0.78
C PHE A 202 -24.42 32.29 0.20
N ASP A 203 -23.44 32.07 -0.67
CA ASP A 203 -22.74 33.12 -1.42
C ASP A 203 -23.57 33.66 -2.61
N ASN A 204 -24.84 33.24 -2.75
CA ASN A 204 -25.74 33.57 -3.86
C ASN A 204 -25.18 33.22 -5.25
N HIS A 205 -24.27 32.27 -5.32
CA HIS A 205 -23.69 31.80 -6.58
C HIS A 205 -24.57 30.76 -7.25
N ILE A 206 -25.42 30.03 -6.54
CA ILE A 206 -26.33 29.04 -7.13
C ILE A 206 -27.73 29.15 -6.55
N THR A 207 -28.74 28.75 -7.33
CA THR A 207 -30.14 28.71 -6.87
C THR A 207 -30.42 27.41 -6.10
N LEU A 208 -31.51 27.39 -5.32
CA LEU A 208 -31.94 26.19 -4.60
C LEU A 208 -32.19 25.01 -5.55
N VAL A 209 -32.72 25.27 -6.75
CA VAL A 209 -32.95 24.24 -7.77
C VAL A 209 -31.62 23.63 -8.21
N GLN A 210 -30.60 24.47 -8.46
CA GLN A 210 -29.25 24.01 -8.83
C GLN A 210 -28.59 23.20 -7.71
N VAL A 211 -28.82 23.56 -6.44
CA VAL A 211 -28.35 22.79 -5.26
C VAL A 211 -28.92 21.37 -5.28
N LEU A 212 -30.24 21.24 -5.40
CA LEU A 212 -30.92 19.93 -5.40
C LEU A 212 -30.45 19.05 -6.56
N PHE A 213 -30.35 19.64 -7.75
CA PHE A 213 -29.87 18.91 -8.93
C PHE A 213 -28.40 18.48 -8.81
N SER A 214 -27.53 19.35 -8.30
CA SER A 214 -26.11 19.03 -8.09
C SER A 214 -25.94 17.88 -7.09
N MET A 215 -26.63 17.94 -5.95
CA MET A 215 -26.56 16.88 -4.93
C MET A 215 -27.04 15.52 -5.46
N ILE A 216 -28.17 15.49 -6.20
CA ILE A 216 -28.69 14.25 -6.78
C ILE A 216 -27.70 13.67 -7.80
N PHE A 217 -27.16 14.54 -8.66
CA PHE A 217 -26.23 14.13 -9.70
C PHE A 217 -24.93 13.59 -9.11
N PHE A 218 -24.30 14.33 -8.21
CA PHE A 218 -23.04 13.91 -7.63
C PHE A 218 -23.19 12.64 -6.80
N LEU A 219 -24.30 12.49 -6.06
CA LEU A 219 -24.61 11.25 -5.37
C LEU A 219 -24.67 10.08 -6.37
N SER A 220 -25.38 10.24 -7.49
CA SER A 220 -25.45 9.25 -8.56
C SER A 220 -24.07 8.94 -9.16
N HIS A 221 -23.27 9.97 -9.45
CA HIS A 221 -21.91 9.87 -9.94
C HIS A 221 -21.01 9.09 -8.98
N CYS A 222 -20.96 9.47 -7.71
CA CYS A 222 -20.21 8.75 -6.67
C CYS A 222 -20.63 7.29 -6.55
N PHE A 223 -21.94 7.00 -6.58
CA PHE A 223 -22.42 5.63 -6.56
C PHE A 223 -21.93 4.81 -7.76
N HIS A 224 -21.91 5.40 -8.95
CA HIS A 224 -21.44 4.72 -10.14
C HIS A 224 -19.93 4.51 -10.14
N VAL A 225 -19.15 5.55 -9.83
CA VAL A 225 -17.69 5.44 -9.66
C VAL A 225 -17.36 4.32 -8.66
N CYS A 226 -18.05 4.26 -7.53
CA CYS A 226 -17.78 3.24 -6.54
C CYS A 226 -18.24 1.85 -6.95
N SER A 227 -19.35 1.75 -7.68
CA SER A 227 -19.74 0.49 -8.32
C SER A 227 -18.67 0.00 -9.30
N LEU A 228 -18.05 0.90 -10.08
CA LEU A 228 -16.99 0.56 -11.03
C LEU A 228 -15.69 0.15 -10.34
N ILE A 229 -15.28 0.88 -9.30
CA ILE A 229 -14.10 0.53 -8.52
C ILE A 229 -14.32 -0.85 -7.86
N TYR A 230 -15.51 -1.11 -7.31
CA TYR A 230 -15.83 -2.40 -6.71
C TYR A 230 -15.86 -3.52 -7.75
N LEU A 231 -16.45 -3.27 -8.92
CA LEU A 231 -16.45 -4.17 -10.06
C LEU A 231 -15.02 -4.58 -10.46
N LEU A 232 -14.17 -3.58 -10.68
CA LEU A 232 -12.77 -3.76 -11.06
C LEU A 232 -12.05 -4.62 -10.03
N PHE A 233 -12.24 -4.30 -8.77
CA PHE A 233 -11.61 -4.98 -7.67
C PHE A 233 -12.08 -6.44 -7.53
N VAL A 234 -13.39 -6.69 -7.51
CA VAL A 234 -13.96 -8.06 -7.49
C VAL A 234 -13.44 -8.88 -8.67
N PHE A 235 -13.45 -8.30 -9.87
CA PHE A 235 -12.92 -8.96 -11.06
C PHE A 235 -11.46 -9.40 -10.85
N THR A 236 -10.61 -8.50 -10.32
CA THR A 236 -9.20 -8.85 -10.10
C THR A 236 -8.95 -9.85 -9.00
N LEU A 237 -9.81 -9.91 -7.98
CA LEU A 237 -9.70 -10.94 -6.96
C LEU A 237 -10.11 -12.31 -7.52
N SER A 238 -11.24 -12.37 -8.21
CA SER A 238 -11.71 -13.60 -8.85
C SER A 238 -10.70 -14.11 -9.87
N ALA A 239 -10.21 -13.23 -10.75
CA ALA A 239 -9.15 -13.56 -11.70
C ALA A 239 -7.86 -13.94 -10.98
N GLY A 240 -7.45 -13.19 -9.95
CA GLY A 240 -6.25 -13.44 -9.16
C GLY A 240 -6.25 -14.82 -8.49
N PHE A 241 -7.39 -15.24 -7.92
CA PHE A 241 -7.54 -16.58 -7.35
C PHE A 241 -7.42 -17.67 -8.43
N ILE A 242 -8.14 -17.54 -9.54
CA ILE A 242 -8.10 -18.53 -10.64
C ILE A 242 -6.67 -18.63 -11.20
N LEU A 243 -5.97 -17.50 -11.36
CA LEU A 243 -4.58 -17.48 -11.83
C LEU A 243 -3.62 -18.16 -10.85
N GLU A 244 -3.77 -17.91 -9.54
CA GLU A 244 -2.93 -18.57 -8.53
C GLU A 244 -3.23 -20.07 -8.45
N PHE A 245 -4.50 -20.48 -8.61
CA PHE A 245 -4.90 -21.88 -8.74
C PHE A 245 -4.24 -22.56 -9.95
N LEU A 246 -4.33 -21.95 -11.14
CA LEU A 246 -3.67 -22.46 -12.34
C LEU A 246 -2.14 -22.54 -12.18
N LYS A 247 -1.54 -21.50 -11.59
CA LYS A 247 -0.10 -21.47 -11.30
C LYS A 247 0.32 -22.60 -10.36
N ILE A 248 -0.48 -22.91 -9.35
CA ILE A 248 -0.19 -24.01 -8.42
C ILE A 248 -0.31 -25.37 -9.10
N ARG A 249 -1.37 -25.58 -9.91
CA ARG A 249 -1.50 -26.80 -10.71
C ARG A 249 -0.29 -26.99 -11.63
N MET A 250 0.14 -25.92 -12.28
CA MET A 250 1.39 -25.93 -13.04
C MET A 250 2.57 -26.29 -12.12
N LYS A 251 2.81 -25.56 -11.03
CA LYS A 251 3.95 -25.84 -10.14
C LYS A 251 3.98 -27.28 -9.62
N GLN A 252 2.84 -27.88 -9.30
CA GLN A 252 2.74 -29.28 -8.92
C GLN A 252 3.13 -30.21 -10.07
N PHE A 253 2.62 -29.94 -11.27
CA PHE A 253 3.03 -30.64 -12.49
C PHE A 253 4.55 -30.55 -12.76
N TYR A 254 5.16 -29.38 -12.51
CA TYR A 254 6.61 -29.19 -12.59
C TYR A 254 7.40 -30.07 -11.63
N ILE A 255 6.97 -30.13 -10.38
CA ILE A 255 7.65 -30.96 -9.38
C ILE A 255 7.51 -32.43 -9.73
N PHE A 256 6.34 -32.85 -10.19
CA PHE A 256 6.14 -34.22 -10.69
C PHE A 256 7.10 -34.56 -11.83
N LEU A 257 7.24 -33.67 -12.81
CA LEU A 257 8.21 -33.83 -13.91
C LEU A 257 9.67 -33.89 -13.43
N LYS A 258 10.03 -33.03 -12.47
CA LYS A 258 11.40 -32.93 -11.93
C LYS A 258 11.76 -34.13 -11.05
N GLN A 259 10.84 -34.62 -10.24
CA GLN A 259 11.05 -35.82 -9.41
C GLN A 259 11.27 -37.04 -10.28
N ASP A 260 10.51 -37.19 -11.36
CA ASP A 260 10.71 -38.30 -12.29
C ASP A 260 12.04 -38.19 -13.06
N GLU A 261 12.57 -36.98 -13.30
CA GLU A 261 13.90 -36.79 -13.89
C GLU A 261 15.02 -37.42 -13.05
N SER A 262 14.86 -37.44 -11.72
CA SER A 262 15.82 -38.07 -10.80
C SER A 262 15.66 -39.59 -10.70
N SER A 263 14.57 -40.15 -11.21
CA SER A 263 14.29 -41.58 -11.14
C SER A 263 14.99 -42.31 -12.30
N LYS A 264 15.86 -43.29 -11.99
CA LYS A 264 16.58 -44.09 -13.00
C LYS A 264 15.70 -45.14 -13.70
N ASN A 265 14.42 -45.25 -13.34
CA ASN A 265 13.55 -46.35 -13.76
C ASN A 265 12.84 -46.09 -15.09
N ILE A 266 13.50 -46.52 -16.17
CA ILE A 266 13.10 -46.41 -17.58
C ILE A 266 11.79 -47.14 -18.01
N PRO A 267 11.30 -48.25 -17.39
CA PRO A 267 10.18 -49.02 -17.94
C PRO A 267 8.79 -48.35 -17.88
N LYS A 268 8.54 -47.40 -16.96
CA LYS A 268 7.20 -46.77 -16.77
C LYS A 268 6.88 -45.63 -17.76
N MET A 269 7.71 -45.43 -18.78
CA MET A 269 7.75 -44.21 -19.60
C MET A 269 6.50 -43.98 -20.48
N LYS A 270 5.86 -45.02 -21.03
CA LYS A 270 4.68 -44.86 -21.91
C LYS A 270 3.45 -44.38 -21.14
N PHE A 271 3.23 -44.95 -19.95
CA PHE A 271 2.14 -44.54 -19.06
C PHE A 271 2.36 -43.11 -18.57
N PHE A 272 3.59 -42.81 -18.14
CA PHE A 272 3.99 -41.49 -17.70
C PHE A 272 3.80 -40.41 -18.78
N TRP A 273 4.17 -40.69 -20.04
CA TRP A 273 3.99 -39.74 -21.14
C TRP A 273 2.51 -39.44 -21.44
N ASN A 274 1.64 -40.46 -21.37
CA ASN A 274 0.21 -40.26 -21.54
C ASN A 274 -0.38 -39.41 -20.41
N CYS A 275 0.07 -39.60 -19.17
CA CYS A 275 -0.35 -38.77 -18.03
C CYS A 275 0.09 -37.31 -18.20
N ILE A 276 1.36 -37.07 -18.56
CA ILE A 276 1.88 -35.72 -18.86
C ILE A 276 1.07 -35.06 -19.96
N GLN A 277 0.90 -35.75 -21.08
CA GLN A 277 0.21 -35.20 -22.23
C GLN A 277 -1.23 -34.82 -21.86
N LYS A 278 -1.93 -35.68 -21.10
CA LYS A 278 -3.29 -35.43 -20.65
C LYS A 278 -3.37 -34.20 -19.73
N GLU A 279 -2.54 -34.16 -18.68
CA GLU A 279 -2.56 -33.05 -17.71
C GLU A 279 -2.15 -31.72 -18.34
N TYR A 280 -1.14 -31.73 -19.21
CA TYR A 280 -0.73 -30.53 -19.93
C TYR A 280 -1.81 -30.02 -20.88
N VAL A 281 -2.42 -30.90 -21.67
CA VAL A 281 -3.49 -30.53 -22.61
C VAL A 281 -4.71 -29.99 -21.86
N GLU A 282 -5.04 -30.57 -20.70
CA GLU A 282 -6.10 -30.07 -19.83
C GLU A 282 -5.78 -28.64 -19.35
N LEU A 283 -4.59 -28.42 -18.78
CA LEU A 283 -4.15 -27.10 -18.32
C LEU A 283 -4.08 -26.06 -19.45
N TYR A 284 -3.63 -26.47 -20.64
CA TYR A 284 -3.63 -25.62 -21.82
C TYR A 284 -5.05 -25.25 -22.23
N SER A 285 -5.96 -26.22 -22.27
CA SER A 285 -7.36 -25.99 -22.62
C SER A 285 -8.06 -25.04 -21.64
N ASP A 286 -7.80 -25.20 -20.34
CA ASP A 286 -8.34 -24.33 -19.30
C ASP A 286 -7.77 -22.91 -19.41
N THR A 287 -6.46 -22.79 -19.67
CA THR A 287 -5.80 -21.49 -19.86
C THR A 287 -6.30 -20.78 -21.12
N ALA A 288 -6.45 -21.50 -22.23
CA ALA A 288 -6.96 -20.95 -23.49
C ALA A 288 -8.43 -20.52 -23.40
N LEU A 289 -9.26 -21.27 -22.65
CA LEU A 289 -10.63 -20.83 -22.35
C LEU A 289 -10.61 -19.57 -21.49
N LEU A 290 -9.73 -19.49 -20.50
CA LEU A 290 -9.66 -18.32 -19.62
C LEU A 290 -9.21 -17.09 -20.40
N ASP A 291 -8.24 -17.27 -21.29
CA ASP A 291 -7.73 -16.24 -22.17
C ASP A 291 -8.82 -15.61 -23.03
N LYS A 292 -9.74 -16.41 -23.62
CA LYS A 292 -10.84 -15.87 -24.42
C LYS A 292 -11.71 -14.85 -23.68
N THR A 293 -11.87 -14.97 -22.35
CA THR A 293 -12.62 -14.00 -21.55
C THR A 293 -11.71 -12.91 -21.00
N ILE A 294 -10.58 -13.28 -20.39
CA ILE A 294 -9.65 -12.34 -19.75
C ILE A 294 -9.04 -11.40 -20.78
N SER A 295 -8.73 -11.85 -21.99
CA SER A 295 -8.08 -11.06 -23.03
C SER A 295 -8.84 -9.77 -23.35
N PHE A 296 -10.17 -9.85 -23.47
CA PHE A 296 -11.00 -8.68 -23.73
C PHE A 296 -11.10 -7.75 -22.51
N ALA A 297 -11.19 -8.30 -21.30
CA ALA A 297 -11.15 -7.50 -20.08
C ALA A 297 -9.80 -6.78 -19.93
N MET A 298 -8.68 -7.47 -20.21
CA MET A 298 -7.34 -6.88 -20.17
C MET A 298 -7.14 -5.81 -21.22
N TYR A 299 -7.70 -5.98 -22.42
CA TYR A 299 -7.71 -4.94 -23.44
C TYR A 299 -8.40 -3.66 -22.94
N SER A 300 -9.54 -3.81 -22.29
CA SER A 300 -10.32 -2.69 -21.74
C SER A 300 -9.57 -2.00 -20.60
N LEU A 301 -8.94 -2.78 -19.72
CA LEU A 301 -8.09 -2.26 -18.63
C LEU A 301 -6.87 -1.50 -19.15
N GLU A 302 -6.17 -2.06 -20.13
CA GLU A 302 -5.01 -1.44 -20.77
C GLU A 302 -5.39 -0.15 -21.50
N THR A 303 -6.53 -0.14 -22.17
CA THR A 303 -7.04 1.06 -22.86
C THR A 303 -7.38 2.15 -21.84
N GLY A 304 -8.10 1.80 -20.78
CA GLY A 304 -8.44 2.72 -19.70
C GLY A 304 -7.21 3.27 -18.98
N SER A 305 -6.22 2.43 -18.66
CA SER A 305 -4.99 2.88 -17.99
C SER A 305 -4.14 3.81 -18.85
N LYS A 306 -4.08 3.58 -20.17
CA LYS A 306 -3.40 4.49 -21.11
C LYS A 306 -4.10 5.83 -21.22
N ILE A 307 -5.43 5.84 -21.32
CA ILE A 307 -6.23 7.07 -21.33
C ILE A 307 -5.96 7.87 -20.05
N LEU A 308 -6.03 7.22 -18.89
CA LEU A 308 -5.73 7.86 -17.60
C LEU A 308 -4.30 8.39 -17.52
N SER A 309 -3.31 7.66 -18.05
CA SER A 309 -1.93 8.13 -18.10
C SER A 309 -1.78 9.36 -18.99
N ILE A 310 -2.38 9.37 -20.18
CA ILE A 310 -2.33 10.49 -21.12
C ILE A 310 -3.05 11.70 -20.50
N THR A 311 -4.26 11.51 -19.98
CA THR A 311 -5.00 12.56 -19.28
C THR A 311 -4.22 13.11 -18.11
N SER A 312 -3.58 12.26 -17.29
CA SER A 312 -2.74 12.71 -16.16
C SER A 312 -1.59 13.60 -16.62
N CYS A 313 -0.88 13.23 -17.70
CA CYS A 313 0.20 14.05 -18.26
C CYS A 313 -0.32 15.40 -18.80
N VAL A 314 -1.41 15.38 -19.57
CA VAL A 314 -2.00 16.61 -20.13
C VAL A 314 -2.56 17.49 -19.02
N PHE A 315 -3.31 16.92 -18.09
CA PHE A 315 -3.88 17.61 -16.93
C PHE A 315 -2.80 18.28 -16.09
N TYR A 316 -1.71 17.57 -15.79
CA TYR A 316 -0.56 18.12 -15.07
C TYR A 316 0.06 19.31 -15.80
N SER A 317 0.32 19.17 -17.11
CA SER A 317 0.96 20.21 -17.91
C SER A 317 0.16 21.51 -17.99
N ARG A 318 -1.14 21.46 -17.66
CA ARG A 318 -2.05 22.60 -17.68
C ARG A 318 -2.28 23.22 -16.32
N GLN A 319 -1.75 22.65 -15.23
CA GLN A 319 -1.86 23.27 -13.91
C GLN A 319 -0.81 24.37 -13.73
N ILE A 320 -1.26 25.58 -13.38
CA ILE A 320 -0.37 26.65 -12.91
C ILE A 320 0.13 26.35 -11.49
N GLU A 321 -0.75 25.86 -10.62
CA GLU A 321 -0.41 25.49 -9.24
C GLU A 321 -0.88 24.07 -8.90
N MET A 322 -0.08 23.36 -8.12
CA MET A 322 -0.41 22.00 -7.65
C MET A 322 -1.12 22.06 -6.31
N THR A 323 -2.45 22.17 -6.34
CA THR A 323 -3.29 22.07 -5.15
C THR A 323 -3.36 20.62 -4.64
N PRO A 324 -3.81 20.38 -3.39
CA PRO A 324 -4.04 19.03 -2.87
C PRO A 324 -5.01 18.23 -3.73
N ALA A 325 -6.07 18.86 -4.26
CA ALA A 325 -7.04 18.23 -5.15
C ALA A 325 -6.39 17.76 -6.46
N ASN A 326 -5.61 18.63 -7.12
CA ASN A 326 -4.88 18.31 -8.36
C ASN A 326 -3.91 17.14 -8.13
N THR A 327 -3.20 17.19 -7.01
CA THR A 327 -2.24 16.15 -6.62
C THR A 327 -2.93 14.81 -6.38
N LEU A 328 -4.09 14.81 -5.71
CA LEU A 328 -4.88 13.61 -5.46
C LEU A 328 -5.43 13.00 -6.75
N ALA A 329 -5.97 13.83 -7.65
CA ALA A 329 -6.47 13.38 -8.96
C ALA A 329 -5.35 12.73 -9.78
N MET A 330 -4.18 13.38 -9.87
CA MET A 330 -3.01 12.79 -10.53
C MET A 330 -2.56 11.48 -9.89
N MET A 331 -2.51 11.42 -8.56
CA MET A 331 -2.12 10.22 -7.85
C MET A 331 -3.10 9.07 -8.15
N ALA A 332 -4.40 9.33 -8.17
CA ALA A 332 -5.41 8.35 -8.52
C ALA A 332 -5.21 7.79 -9.95
N MET A 333 -4.95 8.65 -10.94
CA MET A 333 -4.69 8.21 -12.33
C MET A 333 -3.41 7.37 -12.45
N VAL A 334 -2.33 7.73 -11.75
CA VAL A 334 -1.08 6.95 -11.73
C VAL A 334 -1.24 5.61 -11.01
N LEU A 335 -2.05 5.57 -9.93
CA LEU A 335 -2.37 4.34 -9.23
C LEU A 335 -3.16 3.37 -10.11
N ALA A 336 -4.12 3.87 -10.90
CA ALA A 336 -4.86 3.04 -11.86
C ALA A 336 -3.93 2.37 -12.88
N TYR A 337 -2.95 3.11 -13.42
CA TYR A 337 -1.93 2.52 -14.30
C TYR A 337 -1.09 1.46 -13.56
N SER A 338 -0.57 1.81 -12.38
CA SER A 338 0.27 0.90 -11.59
C SER A 338 -0.46 -0.41 -11.25
N TYR A 339 -1.75 -0.31 -10.98
CA TYR A 339 -2.64 -1.44 -10.76
C TYR A 339 -2.73 -2.36 -12.00
N THR A 340 -2.94 -1.81 -13.20
CA THR A 340 -2.94 -2.63 -14.42
C THR A 340 -1.60 -3.34 -14.65
N ALA A 341 -0.47 -2.68 -14.39
CA ALA A 341 0.85 -3.29 -14.47
C ALA A 341 1.03 -4.46 -13.49
N ILE A 342 0.50 -4.35 -12.27
CA ILE A 342 0.51 -5.44 -11.27
C ILE A 342 -0.29 -6.65 -11.77
N ILE A 343 -1.47 -6.42 -12.35
CA ILE A 343 -2.28 -7.52 -12.92
C ILE A 343 -1.52 -8.21 -14.04
N PHE A 344 -0.96 -7.45 -14.98
CA PHE A 344 -0.16 -8.01 -16.07
C PHE A 344 0.99 -8.84 -15.51
N SER A 345 1.68 -8.39 -14.45
CA SER A 345 2.82 -9.11 -13.88
C SER A 345 2.44 -10.54 -13.47
N ARG A 346 1.22 -10.72 -12.96
CA ARG A 346 0.68 -12.04 -12.58
C ARG A 346 0.29 -12.89 -13.78
N LEU A 347 -0.17 -12.29 -14.86
CA LEU A 347 -0.51 -13.01 -16.10
C LEU A 347 0.72 -13.61 -16.81
N THR A 348 1.95 -13.24 -16.45
CA THR A 348 3.17 -13.82 -17.05
C THR A 348 3.63 -15.15 -16.46
N PHE A 349 2.98 -15.63 -15.40
CA PHE A 349 3.39 -16.90 -14.79
C PHE A 349 3.19 -18.11 -15.73
N PRO A 350 2.04 -18.30 -16.40
CA PRO A 350 1.84 -19.48 -17.25
C PRO A 350 2.85 -19.62 -18.40
N PRO A 351 3.18 -18.57 -19.18
CA PRO A 351 4.23 -18.65 -20.19
C PRO A 351 5.59 -19.07 -19.62
N LYS A 352 5.93 -18.56 -18.43
CA LYS A 352 7.20 -18.88 -17.77
C LYS A 352 7.27 -20.36 -17.40
N TYR A 353 6.21 -20.91 -16.83
CA TYR A 353 6.16 -22.35 -16.52
C TYR A 353 6.18 -23.20 -17.79
N ASN A 354 5.45 -22.81 -18.83
CA ASN A 354 5.48 -23.52 -20.11
C ASN A 354 6.90 -23.63 -20.69
N HIS A 355 7.65 -22.52 -20.66
CA HIS A 355 9.04 -22.52 -21.10
C HIS A 355 9.92 -23.47 -20.27
N HIS A 356 9.77 -23.46 -18.94
CA HIS A 356 10.48 -24.39 -18.07
C HIS A 356 10.11 -25.85 -18.35
N TYR A 357 8.84 -26.16 -18.63
CA TYR A 357 8.41 -27.52 -19.03
C TYR A 357 9.07 -27.96 -20.33
N CYS A 358 8.96 -27.12 -21.36
CA CYS A 358 9.56 -27.42 -22.66
C CYS A 358 11.05 -27.74 -22.50
N ARG A 359 11.78 -26.93 -21.72
CA ARG A 359 13.21 -27.15 -21.46
C ARG A 359 13.49 -28.47 -20.72
N LEU A 360 12.73 -28.78 -19.67
CA LEU A 360 12.90 -30.04 -18.94
C LEU A 360 12.65 -31.26 -19.83
N ILE A 361 11.56 -31.24 -20.60
CA ILE A 361 11.19 -32.34 -21.49
C ILE A 361 12.25 -32.48 -22.61
N LEU A 362 12.70 -31.37 -23.21
CA LEU A 362 13.77 -31.36 -24.21
C LEU A 362 15.07 -31.96 -23.65
N ASN A 363 15.54 -31.51 -22.48
CA ASN A 363 16.74 -32.03 -21.84
C ASN A 363 16.64 -33.52 -21.53
N ARG A 364 15.43 -34.02 -21.24
CA ARG A 364 15.19 -35.44 -21.01
C ARG A 364 15.23 -36.24 -22.30
N MET A 365 14.59 -35.76 -23.36
CA MET A 365 14.64 -36.44 -24.66
C MET A 365 16.06 -36.47 -25.24
N ALA A 366 16.82 -35.39 -25.09
CA ALA A 366 18.23 -35.34 -25.50
C ALA A 366 19.06 -36.43 -24.81
N ARG A 367 18.90 -36.61 -23.49
CA ARG A 367 19.57 -37.70 -22.75
C ARG A 367 19.13 -39.09 -23.21
N GLN A 368 17.85 -39.27 -23.52
CA GLN A 368 17.34 -40.56 -23.99
C GLN A 368 17.82 -40.91 -25.41
N ALA A 369 18.01 -39.91 -26.27
CA ALA A 369 18.59 -40.11 -27.59
C ALA A 369 20.04 -40.61 -27.52
N ILE A 370 20.80 -40.21 -26.49
CA ILE A 370 22.19 -40.64 -26.28
C ILE A 370 22.28 -42.08 -25.77
N ILE A 371 21.31 -42.55 -24.95
CA ILE A 371 21.43 -43.81 -24.19
C ILE A 371 20.92 -45.06 -24.96
N LYS A 372 20.18 -44.94 -26.08
CA LYS A 372 19.47 -46.09 -26.67
C LYS A 372 19.61 -46.25 -28.19
N HIS A 373 19.79 -47.50 -28.64
CA HIS A 373 19.74 -47.88 -30.05
C HIS A 373 18.36 -47.59 -30.70
N PRO A 374 18.33 -47.00 -31.92
CA PRO A 374 17.16 -46.33 -32.49
C PRO A 374 16.09 -47.23 -33.13
N GLU A 375 16.31 -48.53 -33.31
CA GLU A 375 15.52 -49.32 -34.27
C GLU A 375 14.06 -49.60 -33.87
N HIS A 376 13.75 -49.77 -32.58
CA HIS A 376 12.39 -50.13 -32.14
C HIS A 376 11.52 -48.98 -31.58
N ARG A 377 11.97 -47.71 -31.62
CA ARG A 377 11.25 -46.58 -30.96
C ARG A 377 10.98 -45.33 -31.81
N LYS A 378 11.16 -45.39 -33.14
CA LYS A 378 10.98 -44.25 -34.04
C LYS A 378 9.60 -43.55 -33.89
N LYS A 379 8.50 -44.31 -33.82
CA LYS A 379 7.13 -43.76 -33.73
C LYS A 379 6.88 -42.92 -32.46
N THR A 380 7.37 -43.39 -31.31
CA THR A 380 7.23 -42.66 -30.03
C THR A 380 8.09 -41.40 -29.99
N ILE A 381 9.30 -41.45 -30.56
CA ILE A 381 10.19 -40.29 -30.63
C ILE A 381 9.58 -39.20 -31.51
N ILE A 382 9.05 -39.57 -32.69
CA ILE A 382 8.37 -38.62 -33.59
C ILE A 382 7.17 -37.97 -32.89
N LYS A 383 6.32 -38.76 -32.22
CA LYS A 383 5.15 -38.23 -31.48
C LYS A 383 5.57 -37.27 -30.36
N SER A 384 6.61 -37.60 -29.60
CA SER A 384 7.11 -36.74 -28.52
C SER A 384 7.77 -35.46 -29.05
N ASN A 385 8.53 -35.55 -30.14
CA ASN A 385 9.11 -34.38 -30.83
C ASN A 385 8.01 -33.44 -31.33
N LEU A 386 6.99 -33.98 -32.00
CA LEU A 386 5.85 -33.19 -32.49
C LEU A 386 5.13 -32.51 -31.32
N PHE A 387 4.90 -33.23 -30.22
CA PHE A 387 4.26 -32.65 -29.04
C PHE A 387 5.07 -31.49 -28.45
N ILE A 388 6.41 -31.62 -28.35
CA ILE A 388 7.25 -30.53 -27.84
C ILE A 388 7.26 -29.33 -28.79
N GLN A 389 7.32 -29.57 -30.10
CA GLN A 389 7.19 -28.49 -31.09
C GLN A 389 5.85 -27.77 -30.93
N THR A 390 4.76 -28.51 -30.70
CA THR A 390 3.47 -27.91 -30.37
C THR A 390 3.56 -27.12 -29.06
N MET A 391 4.15 -27.67 -28.00
CA MET A 391 4.29 -26.98 -26.70
C MET A 391 5.13 -25.69 -26.77
N SER A 392 6.18 -25.66 -27.59
CA SER A 392 7.01 -24.47 -27.77
C SER A 392 6.26 -23.39 -28.55
N ASN A 393 5.35 -23.79 -29.44
CA ASN A 393 4.68 -22.89 -30.38
C ASN A 393 3.25 -22.50 -29.97
N ASN A 394 2.65 -23.15 -28.97
CA ASN A 394 1.23 -23.01 -28.64
C ASN A 394 0.84 -21.72 -27.89
N CYS A 395 1.74 -20.74 -27.77
CA CYS A 395 1.51 -19.48 -27.06
C CYS A 395 0.79 -19.68 -25.70
N PHE A 396 1.27 -20.62 -24.88
CA PHE A 396 0.67 -20.94 -23.58
C PHE A 396 0.70 -19.71 -22.65
N GLY A 397 -0.43 -19.02 -22.52
CA GLY A 397 -0.54 -17.80 -21.73
C GLY A 397 -1.77 -16.99 -22.07
N PHE A 398 -1.65 -15.67 -21.92
CA PHE A 398 -2.73 -14.72 -22.11
C PHE A 398 -2.40 -13.66 -23.15
N HIS A 399 -3.41 -13.22 -23.87
CA HIS A 399 -3.35 -12.10 -24.80
C HIS A 399 -4.02 -10.86 -24.20
N CYS A 400 -3.59 -9.68 -24.65
CA CYS A 400 -4.30 -8.43 -24.41
C CYS A 400 -5.12 -8.10 -25.68
N GLY A 401 -6.39 -8.50 -25.70
CA GLY A 401 -7.20 -8.52 -26.91
C GLY A 401 -6.60 -9.39 -28.02
N GLN A 402 -6.69 -8.91 -29.25
CA GLN A 402 -5.98 -9.48 -30.41
C GLN A 402 -4.64 -8.79 -30.68
N ILE A 403 -4.21 -7.88 -29.79
CA ILE A 403 -3.11 -6.97 -30.08
C ILE A 403 -1.76 -7.63 -29.82
N PHE A 404 -1.60 -8.23 -28.64
CA PHE A 404 -0.32 -8.85 -28.29
C PHE A 404 -0.44 -9.95 -27.22
N PHE A 405 0.53 -10.88 -27.25
CA PHE A 405 0.68 -11.91 -26.23
C PHE A 405 1.47 -11.40 -25.02
N ILE A 406 0.92 -11.50 -23.82
CA ILE A 406 1.46 -10.92 -22.58
C ILE A 406 2.72 -11.68 -22.17
N THR A 407 3.87 -11.04 -22.37
CA THR A 407 5.18 -11.58 -22.00
C THR A 407 5.87 -10.74 -20.92
N LYS A 408 6.84 -11.33 -20.22
CA LYS A 408 7.68 -10.60 -19.26
C LYS A 408 8.36 -9.38 -19.91
N PHE A 409 8.73 -9.47 -21.19
CA PHE A 409 9.37 -8.36 -21.92
C PHE A 409 8.43 -7.16 -22.06
N GLN A 410 7.17 -7.37 -22.45
CA GLN A 410 6.20 -6.29 -22.55
C GLN A 410 5.88 -5.66 -21.20
N ILE A 411 5.91 -6.45 -20.12
CA ILE A 411 5.76 -5.90 -18.77
C ILE A 411 6.96 -5.05 -18.39
N MET A 412 8.17 -5.47 -18.74
CA MET A 412 9.36 -4.64 -18.58
C MET A 412 9.30 -3.39 -19.45
N ALA A 413 8.74 -3.46 -20.66
CA ALA A 413 8.52 -2.29 -21.51
C ALA A 413 7.46 -1.34 -20.94
N GLY A 414 6.33 -1.86 -20.46
CA GLY A 414 5.27 -1.07 -19.80
C GLY A 414 5.70 -0.50 -18.45
N LEU A 415 6.47 -1.27 -17.66
CA LEU A 415 7.12 -0.76 -16.45
C LEU A 415 8.20 0.25 -16.80
N ARG A 416 8.92 0.10 -17.91
CA ARG A 416 9.87 1.09 -18.38
C ARG A 416 9.16 2.39 -18.77
N MET A 417 8.02 2.35 -19.44
CA MET A 417 7.21 3.55 -19.70
C MET A 417 6.66 4.16 -18.39
N LEU A 418 6.25 3.33 -17.43
CA LEU A 418 5.83 3.80 -16.11
C LEU A 418 6.97 4.46 -15.35
N ILE A 419 8.14 3.81 -15.35
CA ILE A 419 9.35 4.32 -14.76
C ILE A 419 9.70 5.59 -15.50
N GLU A 420 9.73 5.65 -16.82
CA GLU A 420 9.99 6.88 -17.56
C GLU A 420 8.96 7.97 -17.24
N ASN A 421 7.66 7.68 -17.06
CA ASN A 421 6.66 8.70 -16.69
C ASN A 421 6.75 9.12 -15.22
N ILE A 422 6.90 8.18 -14.28
CA ILE A 422 7.08 8.45 -12.84
C ILE A 422 8.44 9.09 -12.61
N VAL A 423 9.48 8.62 -13.26
CA VAL A 423 10.84 9.18 -13.21
C VAL A 423 10.85 10.50 -13.93
N VAL A 424 10.10 10.76 -15.00
CA VAL A 424 9.95 12.13 -15.53
C VAL A 424 9.23 12.99 -14.50
N PHE A 425 8.13 12.55 -13.88
CA PHE A 425 7.43 13.36 -12.88
C PHE A 425 8.28 13.61 -11.61
N VAL A 426 8.90 12.55 -11.09
CA VAL A 426 9.76 12.54 -9.91
C VAL A 426 11.08 13.22 -10.22
N ILE A 427 11.74 12.98 -11.36
CA ILE A 427 12.93 13.73 -11.80
C ILE A 427 12.56 15.15 -12.16
N PHE A 428 11.41 15.53 -12.71
CA PHE A 428 11.12 16.95 -12.90
C PHE A 428 10.90 17.65 -11.57
N LYS A 429 10.28 16.99 -10.58
CA LYS A 429 10.10 17.56 -9.23
C LYS A 429 11.37 17.51 -8.39
N ILE A 430 12.15 16.43 -8.50
CA ILE A 430 13.46 16.22 -7.87
C ILE A 430 14.51 17.07 -8.55
N ALA A 431 14.55 17.17 -9.88
CA ALA A 431 15.41 18.07 -10.63
C ALA A 431 14.95 19.51 -10.41
N HIS A 432 13.67 19.84 -10.31
CA HIS A 432 13.28 21.17 -9.82
C HIS A 432 13.82 21.42 -8.40
N LEU A 433 13.72 20.45 -7.48
CA LEU A 433 14.28 20.56 -6.12
C LEU A 433 15.82 20.64 -6.09
N ILE A 434 16.51 19.83 -6.90
CA ILE A 434 17.96 19.70 -6.99
C ILE A 434 18.55 20.88 -7.79
N TRP A 435 17.90 21.29 -8.87
CA TRP A 435 18.29 22.42 -9.72
C TRP A 435 17.90 23.77 -9.10
N SER A 436 16.92 23.80 -8.19
CA SER A 436 16.72 24.96 -7.33
C SER A 436 17.83 25.14 -6.28
N ASN A 437 18.66 24.11 -6.01
CA ASN A 437 19.75 24.16 -5.04
C ASN A 437 20.95 23.24 -5.45
N PRO A 438 21.61 23.48 -6.60
CA PRO A 438 22.71 22.64 -7.09
C PRO A 438 23.95 22.68 -6.19
N GLU A 439 23.99 23.64 -5.26
CA GLU A 439 25.08 23.84 -4.31
C GLU A 439 24.88 23.12 -2.97
N THR A 440 23.79 22.36 -2.78
CA THR A 440 23.57 21.67 -1.49
C THR A 440 24.71 20.69 -1.19
N THR A 441 25.53 21.08 -0.22
CA THR A 441 26.66 20.33 0.30
C THR A 441 26.17 19.27 1.29
N ILE A 442 26.93 18.20 1.50
CA ILE A 442 26.61 17.19 2.52
C ILE A 442 26.66 17.86 3.90
N SER A 443 27.57 18.82 4.11
CA SER A 443 27.63 19.62 5.33
C SER A 443 26.34 20.40 5.59
N GLU A 444 25.71 21.01 4.57
CA GLU A 444 24.39 21.63 4.69
C GLU A 444 23.29 20.61 5.05
N ILE A 445 23.30 19.44 4.41
CA ILE A 445 22.36 18.36 4.72
C ILE A 445 22.48 17.93 6.19
N ILE A 446 23.70 17.73 6.67
CA ILE A 446 23.99 17.39 8.07
C ILE A 446 23.55 18.52 8.98
N TYR A 447 23.82 19.77 8.61
CA TYR A 447 23.42 20.95 9.36
C TYR A 447 21.89 21.04 9.52
N TYR A 448 21.12 20.86 8.45
CA TYR A 448 19.66 20.84 8.52
C TYR A 448 19.14 19.64 9.33
N GLY A 449 19.67 18.44 9.09
CA GLY A 449 19.31 17.25 9.85
C GLY A 449 19.57 17.43 11.35
N PHE A 450 20.68 18.08 11.68
CA PHE A 450 21.01 18.44 13.04
C PHE A 450 20.09 19.51 13.62
N ARG A 451 19.72 20.55 12.86
CA ARG A 451 18.77 21.55 13.32
C ARG A 451 17.39 20.94 13.62
N TYR A 452 16.96 19.97 12.81
CA TYR A 452 15.75 19.18 13.10
C TYR A 452 15.93 18.32 14.35
N PHE A 453 17.08 17.67 14.51
CA PHE A 453 17.44 16.93 15.72
C PHE A 453 17.40 17.84 16.96
N GLN A 454 17.95 19.05 16.89
CA GLN A 454 17.90 20.02 17.98
C GLN A 454 16.47 20.45 18.31
N TYR A 455 15.67 20.74 17.29
CA TYR A 455 14.30 21.22 17.48
C TYR A 455 13.38 20.15 18.05
N PHE A 456 13.35 18.97 17.42
CA PHE A 456 12.43 17.89 17.79
C PHE A 456 12.95 17.05 18.95
N ILE A 457 14.24 16.69 18.93
CA ILE A 457 14.83 15.76 19.91
C ILE A 457 15.39 16.50 21.11
N LEU A 458 16.10 17.61 20.94
CA LEU A 458 16.72 18.27 22.09
C LEU A 458 15.82 19.29 22.74
N ARG A 459 14.91 19.88 21.96
CA ARG A 459 14.02 20.97 22.38
C ARG A 459 14.79 22.18 22.93
N ILE A 460 16.10 22.28 22.64
CA ILE A 460 16.99 23.39 22.99
C ILE A 460 17.58 23.93 21.70
N ASN A 461 17.56 25.26 21.56
CA ASN A 461 18.24 25.94 20.48
C ASN A 461 19.64 26.39 20.93
N TYR A 462 20.69 25.81 20.35
CA TYR A 462 22.08 26.19 20.56
C TYR A 462 22.89 26.03 19.27
N THR A 463 24.05 26.66 19.21
CA THR A 463 24.96 26.59 18.06
C THR A 463 26.08 25.57 18.29
N TRP A 464 26.67 25.06 17.21
CA TRP A 464 27.80 24.14 17.28
C TRP A 464 28.98 24.68 18.09
N GLU A 465 29.31 25.96 17.90
CA GLU A 465 30.40 26.62 18.62
C GLU A 465 30.17 26.65 20.13
N GLU A 466 28.92 26.87 20.56
CA GLU A 466 28.56 26.86 21.98
C GLU A 466 28.71 25.48 22.60
N TYR A 467 28.34 24.42 21.86
CA TYR A 467 28.56 23.04 22.33
C TYR A 467 30.05 22.72 22.46
N GLN A 468 30.85 23.04 21.44
CA GLN A 468 32.30 22.79 21.43
C GLN A 468 33.04 23.56 22.52
N ARG A 469 32.68 24.83 22.73
CA ARG A 469 33.28 25.65 23.80
C ARG A 469 32.78 25.29 25.19
N HIS A 470 31.93 24.28 25.32
CA HIS A 470 31.29 23.88 26.59
C HIS A 470 30.53 25.06 27.24
N ARG A 471 29.88 25.89 26.41
CA ARG A 471 29.22 27.15 26.79
C ARG A 471 27.80 27.26 26.22
N ILE A 472 26.97 26.22 26.34
CA ILE A 472 25.52 26.34 26.09
C ILE A 472 24.93 27.27 27.15
N PRO A 473 24.46 28.47 26.77
CA PRO A 473 23.99 29.44 27.75
C PRO A 473 22.68 28.97 28.40
N ILE A 474 22.66 28.97 29.74
CA ILE A 474 21.52 28.54 30.57
C ILE A 474 20.49 29.69 30.66
N THR A 475 19.99 30.15 29.52
CA THR A 475 18.97 31.20 29.47
C THR A 475 17.59 30.58 29.35
N TYR A 476 16.61 31.16 30.06
CA TYR A 476 15.20 30.71 29.99
C TYR A 476 14.70 30.69 28.54
N ARG A 477 15.01 31.71 27.74
CA ARG A 477 14.59 31.80 26.32
C ARG A 477 14.95 30.57 25.49
N ARG A 478 16.14 29.99 25.70
CA ARG A 478 16.61 28.83 24.92
C ARG A 478 16.11 27.48 25.45
N ARG A 479 15.80 27.41 26.74
CA ARG A 479 15.20 26.22 27.38
C ARG A 479 13.67 26.25 27.42
N ARG A 480 13.04 27.38 27.10
CA ARG A 480 11.59 27.58 27.17
C ARG A 480 10.85 26.47 26.44
N GLN A 481 11.29 26.09 25.23
CA GLN A 481 10.65 25.03 24.47
C GLN A 481 10.80 23.66 25.15
N ALA A 482 12.00 23.28 25.59
CA ALA A 482 12.23 22.06 26.37
C ALA A 482 11.37 22.02 27.63
N ILE A 483 11.33 23.11 28.40
CA ILE A 483 10.55 23.21 29.64
C ILE A 483 9.06 23.08 29.35
N LEU A 484 8.53 23.81 28.36
CA LEU A 484 7.11 23.76 28.00
C LEU A 484 6.69 22.38 27.50
N MET A 485 7.48 21.75 26.63
CA MET A 485 7.18 20.43 26.10
C MET A 485 7.30 19.34 27.17
N PHE A 486 8.33 19.41 28.03
CA PHE A 486 8.49 18.48 29.16
C PHE A 486 7.35 18.62 30.16
N PHE A 487 7.02 19.85 30.54
CA PHE A 487 5.90 20.12 31.45
C PHE A 487 4.57 19.67 30.86
N ASN A 488 4.32 19.95 29.57
CA ASN A 488 3.13 19.48 28.87
C ASN A 488 3.06 17.94 28.84
N ALA A 489 4.18 17.26 28.57
CA ALA A 489 4.23 15.81 28.57
C ALA A 489 3.87 15.21 29.93
N TRP A 490 4.44 15.75 31.01
CA TRP A 490 4.13 15.31 32.37
C TRP A 490 2.72 15.67 32.81
N LEU A 491 2.19 16.83 32.41
CA LEU A 491 0.79 17.17 32.62
C LEU A 491 -0.14 16.18 31.93
N VAL A 492 0.15 15.80 30.68
CA VAL A 492 -0.61 14.77 29.95
C VAL A 492 -0.51 13.42 30.67
N ILE A 493 0.67 13.01 31.12
CA ILE A 493 0.86 11.76 31.88
C ILE A 493 0.03 11.79 33.17
N ILE A 494 0.14 12.85 33.97
CA ILE A 494 -0.61 13.02 35.22
C ILE A 494 -2.11 13.03 34.95
N PHE A 495 -2.55 13.75 33.92
CA PHE A 495 -3.94 13.79 33.50
C PHE A 495 -4.45 12.39 33.14
N LEU A 496 -3.71 11.62 32.32
CA LEU A 496 -4.09 10.26 31.93
C LEU A 496 -4.12 9.31 33.14
N ILE A 497 -3.21 9.46 34.10
CA ILE A 497 -3.23 8.70 35.37
C ILE A 497 -4.47 9.05 36.18
N ILE A 498 -4.75 10.34 36.39
CA ILE A 498 -5.94 10.81 37.10
C ILE A 498 -7.19 10.28 36.39
N TYR A 499 -7.24 10.38 35.05
CA TYR A 499 -8.34 9.91 34.22
C TYR A 499 -8.63 8.41 34.42
N ILE A 500 -7.60 7.56 34.48
CA ILE A 500 -7.78 6.13 34.79
C ILE A 500 -8.23 5.93 36.24
N CYS A 501 -7.63 6.63 37.20
CA CYS A 501 -7.87 6.41 38.64
C CYS A 501 -9.21 6.95 39.13
N SER A 502 -9.81 7.92 38.44
CA SER A 502 -10.95 8.71 38.95
C SER A 502 -12.32 8.07 38.76
N GLY A 503 -12.41 6.87 38.20
CA GLY A 503 -13.66 6.09 38.16
C GLY A 503 -14.82 6.86 37.54
N ASP A 504 -15.68 7.43 38.37
CA ASP A 504 -16.80 8.30 37.99
C ASP A 504 -16.53 9.74 38.48
N SER A 505 -16.25 10.64 37.53
CA SER A 505 -15.98 12.06 37.77
C SER A 505 -17.10 12.92 37.22
N SER A 506 -17.48 13.98 37.94
CA SER A 506 -18.39 15.00 37.43
C SER A 506 -17.74 15.94 36.41
N ILE A 507 -16.41 15.96 36.35
CA ILE A 507 -15.62 16.94 35.56
C ILE A 507 -15.26 16.37 34.19
N TRP A 508 -14.92 15.09 34.11
CA TRP A 508 -14.56 14.42 32.86
C TRP A 508 -15.36 13.14 32.66
N ILE A 509 -15.37 12.69 31.41
CA ILE A 509 -16.06 11.48 31.00
C ILE A 509 -15.39 10.26 31.66
N SER A 510 -16.16 9.37 32.28
CA SER A 510 -15.56 8.16 32.86
C SER A 510 -15.02 7.23 31.78
N VAL A 511 -13.92 6.52 32.07
CA VAL A 511 -13.34 5.54 31.12
C VAL A 511 -14.40 4.54 30.66
N LYS A 512 -15.22 4.02 31.59
CA LYS A 512 -16.31 3.08 31.28
C LYS A 512 -17.34 3.66 30.30
N TYR A 513 -17.61 4.95 30.40
CA TYR A 513 -18.53 5.60 29.50
C TYR A 513 -17.88 5.86 28.13
N LEU A 514 -16.59 6.20 28.09
CA LEU A 514 -15.84 6.25 26.82
C LEU A 514 -15.74 4.87 26.14
N GLU A 515 -15.57 3.80 26.91
CA GLU A 515 -15.62 2.41 26.42
C GLU A 515 -16.95 2.12 25.74
N LYS A 516 -18.06 2.60 26.31
CA LYS A 516 -19.40 2.46 25.72
C LYS A 516 -19.59 3.30 24.46
N ILE A 517 -19.05 4.52 24.41
CA ILE A 517 -19.11 5.39 23.23
C ILE A 517 -18.33 4.79 22.06
N VAL A 518 -17.10 4.37 22.33
CA VAL A 518 -16.15 3.88 21.33
C VAL A 518 -16.43 2.40 20.99
N ASP A 519 -17.29 1.76 21.78
CA ASP A 519 -17.60 0.34 21.72
C ASP A 519 -16.31 -0.51 21.78
N CYS A 520 -15.52 -0.21 22.80
CA CYS A 520 -14.18 -0.72 23.03
C CYS A 520 -14.07 -1.16 24.49
N GLN A 521 -14.06 -2.48 24.75
CA GLN A 521 -13.84 -2.98 26.10
C GLN A 521 -12.38 -2.77 26.52
N ARG A 522 -12.11 -2.49 27.79
CA ARG A 522 -10.74 -2.34 28.32
C ARG A 522 -9.92 -1.24 27.64
N LEU A 523 -10.56 -0.10 27.38
CA LEU A 523 -9.87 1.10 26.91
C LEU A 523 -8.81 1.54 27.92
N ASP A 524 -9.01 1.26 29.21
CA ASP A 524 -8.03 1.44 30.28
C ASP A 524 -6.64 0.90 29.92
N LEU A 525 -6.55 -0.30 29.32
CA LEU A 525 -5.27 -0.90 28.92
C LEU A 525 -4.57 -0.12 27.80
N LEU A 526 -5.32 0.43 26.86
CA LEU A 526 -4.77 1.28 25.81
C LEU A 526 -4.19 2.57 26.41
N VAL A 527 -4.94 3.20 27.33
CA VAL A 527 -4.49 4.40 28.02
C VAL A 527 -3.25 4.12 28.87
N ILE A 528 -3.20 2.98 29.58
CA ILE A 528 -2.01 2.53 30.32
C ILE A 528 -0.81 2.38 29.37
N ALA A 529 -1.00 1.74 28.21
CA ALA A 529 0.08 1.59 27.24
C ALA A 529 0.60 2.94 26.74
N ILE A 530 -0.29 3.90 26.46
CA ILE A 530 0.07 5.26 26.09
C ILE A 530 0.86 5.94 27.22
N ILE A 531 0.43 5.82 28.48
CA ILE A 531 1.16 6.36 29.64
C ILE A 531 2.57 5.78 29.69
N VAL A 532 2.72 4.45 29.60
CA VAL A 532 4.04 3.80 29.66
C VAL A 532 4.92 4.27 28.50
N LEU A 533 4.38 4.37 27.28
CA LEU A 533 5.11 4.87 26.12
C LEU A 533 5.55 6.34 26.28
N LEU A 534 4.68 7.19 26.83
CA LEU A 534 5.01 8.59 27.14
C LEU A 534 6.10 8.68 28.22
N CYS A 535 6.01 7.87 29.27
CA CYS A 535 7.04 7.80 30.33
C CYS A 535 8.40 7.36 29.77
N ILE A 536 8.43 6.29 28.95
CA ILE A 536 9.66 5.83 28.29
C ILE A 536 10.20 6.93 27.39
N GLY A 537 9.35 7.53 26.55
CA GLY A 537 9.74 8.59 25.63
C GLY A 537 10.38 9.79 26.33
N GLU A 538 9.72 10.32 27.38
CA GLU A 538 10.24 11.47 28.14
C GLU A 538 11.46 11.10 29.00
N TRP A 539 11.54 9.87 29.51
CA TRP A 539 12.73 9.38 30.22
C TRP A 539 13.95 9.27 29.29
N THR A 540 13.77 8.67 28.11
CA THR A 540 14.81 8.58 27.09
C THR A 540 15.24 9.97 26.65
N TRP A 541 14.29 10.87 26.40
CA TRP A 541 14.56 12.28 26.10
C TRP A 541 15.37 12.97 27.20
N PHE A 542 14.97 12.82 28.46
CA PHE A 542 15.65 13.45 29.60
C PHE A 542 17.09 12.96 29.73
N ASN A 543 17.34 11.67 29.54
CA ASN A 543 18.71 11.14 29.53
C ASN A 543 19.56 11.74 28.40
N PHE A 544 19.01 11.86 27.20
CA PHE A 544 19.68 12.54 26.08
C PHE A 544 19.96 14.01 26.39
N PHE A 545 18.98 14.71 26.94
CA PHE A 545 19.08 16.10 27.35
C PHE A 545 20.20 16.32 28.37
N ILE A 546 20.29 15.49 29.41
CA ILE A 546 21.34 15.54 30.42
C ILE A 546 22.72 15.24 29.82
N GLN A 547 22.84 14.25 28.94
CA GLN A 547 24.10 13.97 28.25
C GLN A 547 24.59 15.18 27.45
N ILE A 548 23.68 15.94 26.85
CA ILE A 548 24.01 17.09 26.01
C ILE A 548 24.38 18.32 26.82
N ILE A 549 23.64 18.60 27.89
CA ILE A 549 24.00 19.68 28.82
C ILE A 549 25.37 19.43 29.46
N ASN A 550 25.71 18.16 29.69
CA ASN A 550 27.01 17.76 30.24
C ASN A 550 28.10 17.59 29.16
N TYR A 551 27.81 17.90 27.89
CA TYR A 551 28.74 17.76 26.76
C TYR A 551 29.28 16.34 26.53
N LYS A 552 28.57 15.33 27.04
CA LYS A 552 28.92 13.91 26.96
C LYS A 552 28.19 13.17 25.83
N SER A 553 27.42 13.87 24.99
CA SER A 553 26.63 13.24 23.93
C SER A 553 27.50 12.77 22.77
N PRO A 554 27.54 11.46 22.47
CA PRO A 554 28.37 10.93 21.40
C PRO A 554 27.84 11.32 20.01
N ILE A 555 26.51 11.41 19.86
CA ILE A 555 25.84 11.85 18.62
C ILE A 555 26.31 13.26 18.24
N GLN A 556 26.45 14.16 19.21
CA GLN A 556 26.95 15.52 18.97
C GLN A 556 28.38 15.52 18.46
N SER A 557 29.25 14.72 19.08
CA SER A 557 30.65 14.59 18.68
C SER A 557 30.76 14.05 17.25
N ILE A 558 30.01 12.99 16.93
CA ILE A 558 29.98 12.39 15.59
C ILE A 558 29.43 13.38 14.57
N ALA A 559 28.28 14.01 14.86
CA ALA A 559 27.66 14.95 13.94
C ALA A 559 28.54 16.19 13.70
N TYR A 560 29.28 16.66 14.72
CA TYR A 560 30.26 17.73 14.56
C TYR A 560 31.43 17.32 13.65
N LYS A 561 32.03 16.14 13.89
CA LYS A 561 33.11 15.64 13.04
C LYS A 561 32.65 15.40 11.60
N THR A 562 31.43 14.92 11.44
CA THR A 562 30.78 14.71 10.14
C THR A 562 30.51 16.04 9.44
N LEU A 563 30.13 17.09 10.17
CA LEU A 563 29.92 18.43 9.63
C LEU A 563 31.22 19.12 9.20
N LEU A 564 32.33 18.86 9.89
CA LEU A 564 33.67 19.32 9.50
C LEU A 564 34.31 18.48 8.40
N PHE A 565 33.67 17.39 7.96
CA PHE A 565 34.20 16.56 6.91
C PHE A 565 34.18 17.34 5.58
N ASP A 566 35.36 17.49 4.96
CA ASP A 566 35.46 18.16 3.67
C ASP A 566 34.82 17.29 2.58
N ASP A 567 33.67 17.72 2.07
CA ASP A 567 32.92 17.09 0.99
C ASP A 567 33.78 16.72 -0.23
N LYS A 568 34.87 17.46 -0.48
CA LYS A 568 35.80 17.21 -1.58
C LYS A 568 36.57 15.90 -1.41
N ARG A 569 36.64 15.35 -0.19
CA ARG A 569 37.29 14.05 0.08
C ARG A 569 36.44 12.86 -0.35
N LEU A 570 35.13 13.01 -0.49
CA LEU A 570 34.25 11.94 -0.97
C LEU A 570 34.35 11.82 -2.49
N ALA A 571 34.47 10.59 -2.98
CA ALA A 571 34.38 10.35 -4.42
C ALA A 571 33.02 10.84 -4.94
N THR A 572 33.01 11.45 -6.13
CA THR A 572 31.81 12.09 -6.73
C THR A 572 30.60 11.15 -6.78
N ASN A 573 30.81 9.86 -7.06
CA ASN A 573 29.75 8.85 -7.08
C ASN A 573 29.13 8.62 -5.68
N TYR A 574 29.96 8.58 -4.64
CA TYR A 574 29.50 8.41 -3.25
C TYR A 574 28.77 9.64 -2.73
N ARG A 575 29.27 10.84 -3.07
CA ARG A 575 28.59 12.10 -2.76
C ARG A 575 27.20 12.16 -3.41
N ARG A 576 27.09 11.83 -4.70
CA ARG A 576 25.79 11.77 -5.40
C ARG A 576 24.84 10.75 -4.75
N TYR A 577 25.35 9.58 -4.39
CA TYR A 577 24.55 8.56 -3.69
C TYR A 577 24.00 9.09 -2.35
N LEU A 578 24.83 9.75 -1.54
CA LEU A 578 24.39 10.31 -0.25
C LEU A 578 23.31 11.36 -0.39
N ILE A 579 23.42 12.24 -1.40
CA ILE A 579 22.40 13.26 -1.69
C ILE A 579 21.08 12.60 -2.10
N ILE A 580 21.13 11.60 -2.98
CA ILE A 580 19.94 10.84 -3.40
C ILE A 580 19.32 10.10 -2.21
N TYR A 581 20.15 9.47 -1.38
CA TYR A 581 19.70 8.75 -0.18
C TYR A 581 19.04 9.70 0.84
N HIS A 582 19.63 10.87 1.09
CA HIS A 582 19.03 11.90 1.93
C HIS A 582 17.66 12.34 1.39
N LEU A 583 17.57 12.60 0.09
CA LEU A 583 16.33 13.02 -0.55
C LEU A 583 15.24 11.95 -0.45
N PHE A 584 15.61 10.68 -0.66
CA PHE A 584 14.71 9.54 -0.48
C PHE A 584 14.19 9.48 0.97
N ILE A 585 15.08 9.60 1.95
CA ILE A 585 14.68 9.61 3.36
C ILE A 585 13.76 10.80 3.67
N LYS A 586 14.06 11.99 3.13
CA LYS A 586 13.25 13.21 3.31
C LYS A 586 11.84 13.04 2.74
N ILE A 587 11.70 12.44 1.56
CA ILE A 587 10.39 12.15 0.94
C ILE A 587 9.63 11.13 1.79
N ALA A 588 10.29 10.04 2.20
CA ALA A 588 9.68 9.03 3.06
C ALA A 588 9.21 9.63 4.39
N ALA A 589 10.02 10.50 5.00
CA ALA A 589 9.69 11.24 6.21
C ALA A 589 8.46 12.12 6.03
N TYR A 590 8.37 12.86 4.92
CA TYR A 590 7.25 13.74 4.63
C TYR A 590 5.96 12.93 4.45
N ILE A 591 6.00 11.85 3.66
CA ILE A 591 4.84 10.97 3.48
C ILE A 591 4.37 10.40 4.82
N PHE A 592 5.31 9.90 5.63
CA PHE A 592 4.97 9.32 6.93
C PHE A 592 4.40 10.36 7.90
N ALA A 593 5.02 11.54 7.99
CA ALA A 593 4.53 12.65 8.81
C ALA A 593 3.14 13.14 8.35
N SER A 594 2.89 13.23 7.04
CA SER A 594 1.56 13.55 6.51
C SER A 594 0.53 12.49 6.86
N CYS A 595 0.85 11.20 6.76
CA CYS A 595 -0.05 10.12 7.17
C CYS A 595 -0.39 10.19 8.66
N ILE A 596 0.60 10.47 9.53
CA ILE A 596 0.36 10.64 10.98
C ILE A 596 -0.50 11.87 11.24
N GLY A 597 -0.19 13.00 10.60
CA GLY A 597 -0.96 14.24 10.75
C GLY A 597 -2.43 14.06 10.35
N ILE A 598 -2.67 13.41 9.20
CA ILE A 598 -4.03 13.04 8.76
C ILE A 598 -4.69 12.11 9.77
N GLY A 599 -3.97 11.07 10.22
CA GLY A 599 -4.48 10.13 11.22
C GLY A 599 -4.92 10.83 12.50
N VAL A 600 -4.12 11.76 13.03
CA VAL A 600 -4.45 12.50 14.25
C VAL A 600 -5.59 13.48 14.03
N ILE A 601 -5.66 14.16 12.89
CA ILE A 601 -6.80 15.01 12.54
C ILE A 601 -8.09 14.18 12.50
N ILE A 602 -8.06 13.00 11.87
CA ILE A 602 -9.21 12.10 11.83
C ILE A 602 -9.60 11.66 13.24
N THR A 603 -8.64 11.21 14.07
CA THR A 603 -8.93 10.82 15.46
C THR A 603 -9.54 11.97 16.26
N TYR A 604 -9.01 13.18 16.11
CA TYR A 604 -9.52 14.38 16.77
C TYR A 604 -10.95 14.74 16.33
N VAL A 605 -11.23 14.70 15.02
CA VAL A 605 -12.56 14.96 14.49
C VAL A 605 -13.56 13.89 14.93
N MET A 606 -13.16 12.62 14.90
CA MET A 606 -14.00 11.51 15.36
C MET A 606 -14.32 11.65 16.84
N GLU A 607 -13.35 12.04 17.67
CA GLU A 607 -13.60 12.28 19.10
C GLU A 607 -14.56 13.43 19.32
N ILE A 608 -14.34 14.59 18.69
CA ILE A 608 -15.28 15.72 18.78
C ILE A 608 -16.68 15.25 18.40
N PHE A 609 -16.81 14.52 17.29
CA PHE A 609 -18.10 13.99 16.85
C PHE A 609 -18.77 13.11 17.92
N PHE A 610 -18.03 12.17 18.51
CA PHE A 610 -18.55 11.27 19.53
C PHE A 610 -18.93 11.98 20.83
N VAL A 611 -18.08 12.88 21.31
CA VAL A 611 -18.32 13.63 22.55
C VAL A 611 -19.48 14.61 22.35
N THR A 612 -19.54 15.31 21.20
CA THR A 612 -20.68 16.18 20.87
C THR A 612 -21.98 15.40 20.74
N LYS A 613 -21.96 14.20 20.13
CA LYS A 613 -23.13 13.32 20.08
C LYS A 613 -23.59 12.90 21.48
N ALA A 614 -22.67 12.48 22.35
CA ALA A 614 -22.98 12.14 23.74
C ALA A 614 -23.61 13.32 24.51
N TYR A 615 -23.17 14.54 24.24
CA TYR A 615 -23.76 15.75 24.80
C TYR A 615 -25.20 15.97 24.31
N PHE A 616 -25.44 15.85 22.99
CA PHE A 616 -26.79 15.98 22.44
C PHE A 616 -27.75 14.88 22.91
N ASP A 617 -27.23 13.69 23.21
CA ASP A 617 -27.99 12.60 23.80
C ASP A 617 -28.24 12.79 25.33
N ASN A 618 -27.88 13.95 25.90
CA ASN A 618 -27.95 14.30 27.32
C ASN A 618 -27.19 13.34 28.25
N GLN A 619 -26.17 12.66 27.73
CA GLN A 619 -25.42 11.66 28.50
C GLN A 619 -24.19 12.25 29.20
N ILE A 620 -23.70 13.42 28.76
CA ILE A 620 -22.62 14.17 29.40
C ILE A 620 -23.02 15.63 29.59
N THR A 621 -22.43 16.29 30.59
CA THR A 621 -22.64 17.72 30.85
C THR A 621 -21.82 18.59 29.89
N SER A 622 -22.20 19.86 29.75
CA SER A 622 -21.42 20.85 28.98
C SER A 622 -20.01 21.04 29.54
N VAL A 623 -19.83 20.89 30.86
CA VAL A 623 -18.52 20.94 31.51
C VAL A 623 -17.65 19.77 31.09
N GLN A 624 -18.21 18.55 31.05
CA GLN A 624 -17.51 17.34 30.58
C GLN A 624 -17.15 17.42 29.09
N LEU A 625 -18.04 17.97 28.26
CA LEU A 625 -17.76 18.26 26.85
C LEU A 625 -16.58 19.21 26.68
N LEU A 626 -16.60 20.35 27.39
CA LEU A 626 -15.53 21.34 27.31
C LEU A 626 -14.19 20.76 27.79
N PHE A 627 -14.19 20.07 28.93
CA PHE A 627 -12.98 19.48 29.49
C PHE A 627 -12.39 18.37 28.61
N SER A 628 -13.22 17.51 28.01
CA SER A 628 -12.75 16.47 27.09
C SER A 628 -12.13 17.09 25.83
N MET A 629 -12.76 18.11 25.23
CA MET A 629 -12.16 18.83 24.10
C MET A 629 -10.81 19.48 24.44
N ILE A 630 -10.72 20.12 25.62
CA ILE A 630 -9.48 20.78 26.09
C ILE A 630 -8.40 19.76 26.41
N ALA A 631 -8.73 18.63 27.04
CA ALA A 631 -7.76 17.62 27.45
C ALA A 631 -7.26 16.74 26.30
N PHE A 632 -8.11 16.49 25.30
CA PHE A 632 -7.75 15.61 24.19
C PHE A 632 -6.74 16.23 23.23
N PHE A 633 -6.80 17.55 23.01
CA PHE A 633 -5.87 18.25 22.14
C PHE A 633 -4.40 18.09 22.59
N PRO A 634 -4.03 18.33 23.88
CA PRO A 634 -2.70 18.03 24.41
C PRO A 634 -2.27 16.57 24.27
N ILE A 635 -3.18 15.60 24.46
CA ILE A 635 -2.89 14.17 24.29
C ILE A 635 -2.51 13.87 22.85
N CYS A 636 -3.34 14.28 21.89
CA CYS A 636 -3.09 14.12 20.46
C CYS A 636 -1.77 14.78 20.03
N PHE A 637 -1.54 16.00 20.50
CA PHE A 637 -0.32 16.75 20.23
C PHE A 637 0.92 16.05 20.79
N GLN A 638 0.85 15.51 22.01
CA GLN A 638 1.98 14.83 22.63
C GLN A 638 2.29 13.49 21.95
N VAL A 639 1.26 12.72 21.58
CA VAL A 639 1.43 11.47 20.81
C VAL A 639 2.03 11.78 19.44
N CYS A 640 1.55 12.81 18.72
CA CYS A 640 2.16 13.28 17.48
C CYS A 640 3.64 13.62 17.66
N SER A 641 3.95 14.41 18.70
CA SER A 641 5.30 14.84 19.00
C SER A 641 6.23 13.65 19.23
N LEU A 642 5.77 12.63 19.97
CA LEU A 642 6.53 11.40 20.22
C LEU A 642 6.77 10.60 18.92
N ILE A 643 5.77 10.48 18.05
CA ILE A 643 5.94 9.76 16.78
C ILE A 643 6.88 10.52 15.84
N CYS A 644 6.73 11.85 15.75
CA CYS A 644 7.64 12.72 15.00
C CYS A 644 9.07 12.63 15.52
N LEU A 645 9.26 12.58 16.84
CA LEU A 645 10.55 12.40 17.50
C LEU A 645 11.22 11.09 17.06
N LEU A 646 10.48 9.97 17.10
CA LEU A 646 10.97 8.66 16.66
C LEU A 646 11.32 8.67 15.16
N LEU A 647 10.48 9.30 14.33
CA LEU A 647 10.72 9.43 12.90
C LEU A 647 12.00 10.23 12.61
N VAL A 648 12.13 11.43 13.17
CA VAL A 648 13.31 12.29 12.96
C VAL A 648 14.58 11.60 13.47
N GLY A 649 14.51 10.94 14.63
CA GLY A 649 15.65 10.21 15.20
C GLY A 649 16.12 9.08 14.29
N THR A 650 15.19 8.29 13.76
CA THR A 650 15.50 7.15 12.88
C THR A 650 16.04 7.60 11.52
N ILE A 651 15.54 8.72 10.99
CA ILE A 651 16.05 9.36 9.78
C ILE A 651 17.50 9.82 9.96
N VAL A 652 17.77 10.57 11.04
CA VAL A 652 19.09 11.12 11.31
C VAL A 652 20.09 9.99 11.56
N ALA A 653 19.72 9.00 12.37
CA ALA A 653 20.56 7.82 12.62
C ALA A 653 20.82 7.02 11.32
N GLY A 654 19.78 6.76 10.52
CA GLY A 654 19.91 6.03 9.26
C GLY A 654 20.78 6.75 8.23
N PHE A 655 20.76 8.08 8.19
CA PHE A 655 21.65 8.88 7.35
C PHE A 655 23.10 8.82 7.84
N ILE A 656 23.33 9.01 9.15
CA ILE A 656 24.69 8.95 9.75
C ILE A 656 25.32 7.57 9.51
N LEU A 657 24.56 6.48 9.68
CA LEU A 657 25.06 5.12 9.45
C LEU A 657 25.43 4.87 7.99
N GLU A 658 24.60 5.31 7.04
CA GLU A 658 24.91 5.14 5.62
C GLU A 658 26.11 6.02 5.19
N PHE A 659 26.26 7.21 5.79
CA PHE A 659 27.45 8.05 5.64
C PHE A 659 28.72 7.35 6.13
N LEU A 660 28.72 6.80 7.35
CA LEU A 660 29.86 6.07 7.91
C LEU A 660 30.21 4.83 7.07
N LYS A 661 29.21 4.09 6.62
CA LYS A 661 29.38 2.93 5.72
C LYS A 661 30.03 3.31 4.40
N ILE A 662 29.69 4.46 3.83
CA ILE A 662 30.30 4.95 2.60
C ILE A 662 31.75 5.36 2.83
N ARG A 663 32.05 6.02 3.96
CA ARG A 663 33.44 6.30 4.34
C ARG A 663 34.25 5.01 4.46
N MET A 664 33.71 3.97 5.10
CA MET A 664 34.33 2.65 5.17
C MET A 664 34.59 2.03 3.80
N LYS A 665 33.59 2.09 2.90
CA LYS A 665 33.74 1.56 1.53
C LYS A 665 34.80 2.31 0.74
N GLN A 666 34.82 3.64 0.84
CA GLN A 666 35.81 4.45 0.17
C GLN A 666 37.22 4.17 0.70
N PHE A 667 37.37 4.06 2.02
CA PHE A 667 38.62 3.68 2.68
C PHE A 667 39.12 2.30 2.21
N TYR A 668 38.23 1.31 2.12
CA TYR A 668 38.57 -0.01 1.59
C TYR A 668 39.03 0.03 0.12
N VAL A 669 38.36 0.83 -0.72
CA VAL A 669 38.78 1.01 -2.12
C VAL A 669 40.16 1.65 -2.21
N PHE A 670 40.46 2.63 -1.36
CA PHE A 670 41.80 3.23 -1.30
C PHE A 670 42.87 2.21 -0.88
N LEU A 671 42.61 1.39 0.15
CA LEU A 671 43.53 0.31 0.56
C LEU A 671 43.81 -0.67 -0.58
N LYS A 672 42.76 -1.07 -1.33
CA LYS A 672 42.89 -2.01 -2.44
C LYS A 672 43.65 -1.42 -3.64
N GLN A 673 43.51 -0.11 -3.89
CA GLN A 673 44.29 0.56 -4.93
C GLN A 673 45.77 0.66 -4.55
N ASP A 674 46.08 0.86 -3.27
CA ASP A 674 47.46 0.96 -2.80
C ASP A 674 48.21 -0.37 -2.90
N GLU A 675 47.57 -1.50 -2.58
CA GLU A 675 48.14 -2.85 -2.78
C GLU A 675 48.59 -3.11 -4.23
N SER A 676 47.95 -2.45 -5.20
CA SER A 676 48.30 -2.58 -6.62
C SER A 676 49.42 -1.65 -7.10
N SER A 677 49.80 -0.65 -6.29
CA SER A 677 50.78 0.37 -6.66
C SER A 677 52.16 0.05 -6.05
N LYS A 678 53.14 -0.35 -6.86
CA LYS A 678 54.47 -0.81 -6.42
C LYS A 678 55.43 0.30 -5.92
N ASN A 679 54.94 1.52 -5.62
CA ASN A 679 55.80 2.66 -5.28
C ASN A 679 55.94 2.87 -3.76
N ILE A 680 57.04 2.37 -3.21
CA ILE A 680 57.32 2.21 -1.76
C ILE A 680 57.63 3.52 -0.96
N PRO A 681 58.24 4.61 -1.50
CA PRO A 681 58.71 5.69 -0.63
C PRO A 681 57.62 6.65 -0.07
N LYS A 682 56.40 6.67 -0.62
CA LYS A 682 55.28 7.48 -0.09
C LYS A 682 54.46 6.77 1.01
N MET A 683 54.79 5.52 1.34
CA MET A 683 53.98 4.67 2.22
C MET A 683 53.90 5.17 3.67
N LYS A 684 54.98 5.70 4.27
CA LYS A 684 54.96 5.99 5.72
C LYS A 684 53.96 7.09 6.11
N TYR A 685 53.87 8.16 5.33
CA TYR A 685 52.89 9.23 5.57
C TYR A 685 51.46 8.78 5.27
N PHE A 686 51.29 7.96 4.24
CA PHE A 686 50.00 7.40 3.85
C PHE A 686 49.46 6.42 4.89
N TRP A 687 50.31 5.51 5.40
CA TRP A 687 49.96 4.57 6.47
C TRP A 687 49.60 5.27 7.79
N ASN A 688 50.35 6.29 8.19
CA ASN A 688 50.01 7.08 9.38
C ASN A 688 48.65 7.78 9.23
N TRP A 689 48.34 8.28 8.03
CA TRP A 689 47.04 8.89 7.74
C TRP A 689 45.91 7.86 7.75
N ILE A 690 46.11 6.70 7.11
CA ILE A 690 45.17 5.56 7.11
C ILE A 690 44.88 5.08 8.54
N GLN A 691 45.93 4.87 9.33
CA GLN A 691 45.81 4.42 10.71
C GLN A 691 45.05 5.44 11.56
N LYS A 692 45.34 6.73 11.38
CA LYS A 692 44.61 7.81 12.07
C LYS A 692 43.13 7.80 11.69
N GLU A 693 42.80 7.74 10.41
CA GLU A 693 41.40 7.76 9.95
C GLU A 693 40.64 6.51 10.39
N TYR A 694 41.29 5.33 10.36
CA TYR A 694 40.71 4.09 10.87
C TYR A 694 40.42 4.16 12.38
N VAL A 695 41.39 4.63 13.19
CA VAL A 695 41.22 4.76 14.64
C VAL A 695 40.12 5.79 14.97
N GLU A 696 40.07 6.91 14.26
CA GLU A 696 39.01 7.91 14.41
C GLU A 696 37.64 7.32 14.09
N LEU A 697 37.51 6.64 12.95
CA LEU A 697 36.24 6.05 12.51
C LEU A 697 35.79 4.91 13.44
N TYR A 698 36.72 4.06 13.90
CA TYR A 698 36.43 3.02 14.88
C TYR A 698 35.95 3.62 16.21
N SER A 699 36.61 4.69 16.68
CA SER A 699 36.18 5.39 17.89
C SER A 699 34.79 6.02 17.76
N GLU A 700 34.46 6.56 16.58
CA GLU A 700 33.13 7.12 16.26
C GLU A 700 32.05 6.04 16.25
N VAL A 701 32.31 4.90 15.61
CA VAL A 701 31.37 3.76 15.59
C VAL A 701 31.15 3.20 16.99
N ALA A 702 32.21 3.02 17.79
CA ALA A 702 32.08 2.55 19.17
C ALA A 702 31.28 3.53 20.07
N LEU A 703 31.48 4.84 19.87
CA LEU A 703 30.72 5.89 20.54
C LEU A 703 29.25 5.92 20.11
N LEU A 704 29.00 5.69 18.82
CA LEU A 704 27.65 5.60 18.25
C LEU A 704 26.92 4.39 18.83
N ASP A 705 27.57 3.22 18.88
CA ASP A 705 27.01 1.98 19.39
C ASP A 705 26.49 2.13 20.83
N LYS A 706 27.27 2.75 21.72
CA LYS A 706 26.85 3.02 23.10
C LYS A 706 25.58 3.89 23.20
N THR A 707 25.38 4.82 22.26
CA THR A 707 24.25 5.74 22.29
C THR A 707 23.02 5.16 21.59
N VAL A 708 23.26 4.54 20.43
CA VAL A 708 22.23 3.89 19.63
C VAL A 708 21.67 2.69 20.39
N SER A 709 22.49 1.91 21.10
CA SER A 709 22.02 0.80 21.95
C SER A 709 21.02 1.24 23.01
N PHE A 710 21.21 2.39 23.67
CA PHE A 710 20.24 2.92 24.63
C PHE A 710 18.91 3.34 23.96
N ALA A 711 18.98 4.03 22.82
CA ALA A 711 17.78 4.40 22.05
C ALA A 711 17.06 3.15 21.52
N MET A 712 17.82 2.15 21.06
CA MET A 712 17.34 0.88 20.57
C MET A 712 16.67 0.06 21.67
N TYR A 713 17.22 0.05 22.89
CA TYR A 713 16.59 -0.58 24.05
C TYR A 713 15.25 0.08 24.39
N SER A 714 15.18 1.41 24.32
CA SER A 714 13.93 2.15 24.53
C SER A 714 12.90 1.82 23.44
N LEU A 715 13.32 1.75 22.17
CA LEU A 715 12.49 1.40 21.03
C LEU A 715 11.99 -0.04 21.11
N GLU A 716 12.86 -0.98 21.49
CA GLU A 716 12.52 -2.39 21.69
C GLU A 716 11.53 -2.56 22.84
N SER A 717 11.73 -1.85 23.95
CA SER A 717 10.80 -1.84 25.08
C SER A 717 9.43 -1.32 24.65
N ALA A 718 9.38 -0.19 23.93
CA ALA A 718 8.14 0.36 23.38
C ALA A 718 7.45 -0.62 22.42
N SER A 719 8.22 -1.28 21.55
CA SER A 719 7.73 -2.28 20.60
C SER A 719 7.13 -3.50 21.33
N LYS A 720 7.81 -4.01 22.36
CA LYS A 720 7.31 -5.11 23.20
C LYS A 720 6.03 -4.73 23.94
N ILE A 721 5.97 -3.52 24.51
CA ILE A 721 4.76 -3.01 25.19
C ILE A 721 3.61 -2.92 24.19
N LEU A 722 3.82 -2.32 23.03
CA LEU A 722 2.80 -2.24 21.97
C LEU A 722 2.34 -3.64 21.54
N SER A 723 3.26 -4.59 21.36
CA SER A 723 2.91 -5.97 21.02
C SER A 723 2.10 -6.64 22.12
N ILE A 724 2.51 -6.54 23.38
CA ILE A 724 1.80 -7.12 24.52
C ILE A 724 0.42 -6.49 24.65
N THR A 725 0.32 -5.16 24.62
CA THR A 725 -0.95 -4.44 24.67
C THR A 725 -1.84 -4.87 23.51
N THR A 726 -1.32 -4.97 22.28
CA THR A 726 -2.10 -5.44 21.13
C THR A 726 -2.63 -6.85 21.36
N CYS A 727 -1.80 -7.78 21.84
CA CYS A 727 -2.21 -9.16 22.12
C CYS A 727 -3.24 -9.24 23.26
N VAL A 728 -3.04 -8.51 24.36
CA VAL A 728 -3.95 -8.51 25.52
C VAL A 728 -5.27 -7.84 25.15
N PHE A 729 -5.21 -6.67 24.50
CA PHE A 729 -6.36 -5.95 24.00
C PHE A 729 -7.17 -6.82 23.04
N TYR A 730 -6.50 -7.49 22.10
CA TYR A 730 -7.12 -8.44 21.18
C TYR A 730 -7.81 -9.61 21.92
N SER A 731 -7.12 -10.22 22.88
CA SER A 731 -7.66 -11.40 23.60
C SER A 731 -8.92 -11.11 24.43
N ARG A 732 -9.17 -9.83 24.76
CA ARG A 732 -10.26 -9.41 25.65
C ARG A 732 -11.45 -8.81 24.92
N GLN A 733 -11.36 -8.48 23.63
CA GLN A 733 -12.51 -8.02 22.86
C GLN A 733 -13.39 -9.21 22.46
N MET A 734 -14.64 -9.25 22.93
CA MET A 734 -15.63 -10.23 22.46
C MET A 734 -16.14 -9.88 21.04
N GLU A 735 -16.18 -8.60 20.68
CA GLU A 735 -16.57 -8.12 19.34
C GLU A 735 -15.59 -7.05 18.81
N MET A 736 -15.16 -7.22 17.56
CA MET A 736 -14.25 -6.31 16.87
C MET A 736 -15.04 -5.21 16.16
N THR A 737 -15.11 -4.03 16.75
CA THR A 737 -15.68 -2.84 16.10
C THR A 737 -14.66 -2.21 15.14
N LEU A 738 -15.12 -1.31 14.26
CA LEU A 738 -14.23 -0.55 13.36
C LEU A 738 -13.17 0.23 14.13
N SER A 739 -13.55 0.82 15.27
CA SER A 739 -12.64 1.53 16.17
C SER A 739 -11.56 0.60 16.73
N ASN A 740 -11.96 -0.57 17.25
CA ASN A 740 -11.04 -1.58 17.78
C ASN A 740 -10.06 -2.08 16.70
N THR A 741 -10.55 -2.24 15.47
CA THR A 741 -9.75 -2.67 14.32
C THR A 741 -8.73 -1.61 13.91
N LEU A 742 -9.12 -0.34 13.87
CA LEU A 742 -8.22 0.78 13.56
C LEU A 742 -7.16 0.98 14.66
N ALA A 743 -7.56 0.89 15.93
CA ALA A 743 -6.63 0.94 17.05
C ALA A 743 -5.61 -0.21 16.98
N MET A 744 -6.07 -1.44 16.70
CA MET A 744 -5.19 -2.60 16.53
C MET A 744 -4.26 -2.44 15.34
N LEU A 745 -4.76 -1.98 14.19
CA LEU A 745 -3.95 -1.72 13.00
C LEU A 745 -2.89 -0.67 13.30
N GLY A 746 -3.25 0.43 13.98
CA GLY A 746 -2.32 1.47 14.41
C GLY A 746 -1.20 0.92 15.30
N MET A 747 -1.55 0.14 16.33
CA MET A 747 -0.57 -0.48 17.23
C MET A 747 0.32 -1.51 16.49
N THR A 748 -0.26 -2.28 15.58
CA THR A 748 0.47 -3.29 14.78
C THR A 748 1.43 -2.62 13.79
N LEU A 749 1.01 -1.54 13.13
CA LEU A 749 1.86 -0.76 12.24
C LEU A 749 2.99 -0.09 13.01
N ALA A 750 2.72 0.46 14.19
CA ALA A 750 3.75 1.00 15.08
C ALA A 750 4.75 -0.09 15.52
N TYR A 751 4.27 -1.29 15.86
CA TYR A 751 5.12 -2.45 16.15
C TYR A 751 5.99 -2.86 14.95
N ILE A 752 5.40 -3.03 13.76
CA ILE A 752 6.14 -3.42 12.55
C ILE A 752 7.18 -2.36 12.21
N TYR A 753 6.82 -1.07 12.27
CA TYR A 753 7.74 0.03 12.00
C TYR A 753 8.94 0.01 12.96
N THR A 754 8.67 -0.09 14.27
CA THR A 754 9.72 -0.15 15.30
C THR A 754 10.60 -1.39 15.14
N ALA A 755 10.02 -2.56 14.85
CA ALA A 755 10.74 -3.82 14.65
C ALA A 755 11.60 -3.82 13.38
N VAL A 756 11.10 -3.29 12.26
CA VAL A 756 11.85 -3.19 11.00
C VAL A 756 13.02 -2.23 11.13
N ILE A 757 12.79 -1.07 11.77
CA ILE A 757 13.87 -0.12 12.07
C ILE A 757 14.91 -0.75 12.97
N PHE A 758 14.47 -1.42 14.04
CA PHE A 758 15.37 -2.09 14.97
C PHE A 758 16.22 -3.12 14.22
N SER A 759 15.59 -4.06 13.49
CA SER A 759 16.30 -5.08 12.71
C SER A 759 17.30 -4.48 11.72
N ARG A 760 16.94 -3.38 11.05
CA ARG A 760 17.81 -2.73 10.09
C ARG A 760 18.97 -1.99 10.74
N LEU A 761 18.74 -1.27 11.84
CA LEU A 761 19.79 -0.59 12.59
C LEU A 761 20.78 -1.61 13.18
N THR A 762 20.29 -2.70 13.77
CA THR A 762 21.14 -3.79 14.29
C THR A 762 21.94 -4.45 13.17
N PHE A 763 21.34 -4.70 12.00
CA PHE A 763 22.05 -5.26 10.84
C PHE A 763 23.13 -4.32 10.28
N HIS A 764 22.98 -3.00 10.43
CA HIS A 764 23.97 -2.02 9.97
C HIS A 764 25.10 -1.80 10.98
N LEU A 765 24.86 -2.04 12.27
CA LEU A 765 25.86 -1.96 13.32
C LEU A 765 26.75 -3.22 13.37
N ASN A 766 26.15 -4.38 13.14
CA ASN A 766 26.85 -5.66 12.94
C ASN A 766 27.56 -5.69 11.58
#